data_AF-A0A7S2PK94-F1
#
_entry.id   AF-A0A7S2PK94-F1
#
_cell.length_a   1.000
_cell.length_b   1.000
_cell.length_c   1.000
_cell.angle_alpha   90.00
_cell.angle_beta   90.00
_cell.angle_gamma   90.00
#
_symmetry.space_group_name_H-M   'P 1'
#
loop_
_entity.id
_entity.type
_entity.pdbx_description
1 polymer ?
#
loop_
_entity_poly.entity_id
_entity_poly.type
_entity_poly.pdbx_seq_one_letter_code
_entity_poly.pdbx_strand_id
1 'polypeptide(L)'
;MLAASGSQIYRCTLRSVGKRGCFVAIGSFLEKNYCRHQVYNHHQQPCRHFSKQETPQLVSITDHLDELHKIPLADVRNFCIIAHVDHGKSSMASRLLEYTGNLGHDRQATAHQLGEKKTTAYNQDESSAIIKDNADTSKETGSKSSKHKEIKEEITLLDTLKVERERGITVKASAASMLYKHPSATNDQGWILLNMVDTPGHADFGVEVSKSLASIEGAVLLFDSVQGVQAQTLSVYDKARALGKQILPALTKIDIPSARPLEVALAVSDLFAFDPDTIMKTSARNRIGVRELLDSVCENIPPPSPLSDDDGTMLRAKVIDSWFEPRRGVVCLVRLLSGNLSENDRISIVEPSIDGKGPKVGKDNYSVQELGLVMPDRIRTGKLHIGQMGYVVAGLRDPREARPGSIISLQKTMQTLISTEMELPSSAALTHQSVLYASVHPMEGDGFDEMHAAVNRLALNDTGLEIHQTAGSSSNSGGGPFLGPGLRVGFQGLLHVEVFRQRLLDEFELEAIVTPPKVPYRIRYLESKNYKRPPGAPEEEVIEDLTDWPEQGHRFKVLEPMVDVRILAPMEYAGSIMELTKRKRGIKIRTKPVDEHIWLFTAAMPWADVVTDFHDDLKSTTAGYASFDVSEADPPQQEADLVKVELLLNSEVVDPLAFVCHRDAAQSQARVVCQKLQEVLPRQQFVTVIQAKADGRFIASARIRAYRKDVLTKAGKTVGGGDISRKKKLLQKQKKGKKRQQSTGKVQLSQAAFNSVISRS
;
A
#
# COMPACT_ATOMS: atom_id res chain seq x y z
N MET A 1 31.72 -4.82 -56.13
CA MET A 1 31.54 -3.85 -57.23
C MET A 1 30.43 -2.90 -56.84
N LEU A 2 30.60 -1.59 -57.16
CA LEU A 2 29.64 -0.48 -57.34
C LEU A 2 28.16 -0.61 -56.88
N ALA A 3 27.45 0.43 -56.39
CA ALA A 3 27.83 1.77 -55.89
C ALA A 3 26.60 2.55 -55.35
N ALA A 4 26.82 3.46 -54.37
CA ALA A 4 26.11 4.73 -54.08
C ALA A 4 24.58 4.74 -53.81
N SER A 5 23.97 5.68 -53.08
CA SER A 5 24.34 6.99 -52.46
C SER A 5 23.46 7.26 -51.20
N GLY A 6 23.73 8.15 -50.24
CA GLY A 6 24.86 9.02 -49.87
C GLY A 6 24.59 9.62 -48.46
N SER A 7 25.55 9.68 -47.52
CA SER A 7 26.38 10.86 -47.13
C SER A 7 25.59 12.16 -46.82
N GLN A 8 25.84 12.89 -45.71
CA GLN A 8 27.16 13.44 -45.33
C GLN A 8 27.43 13.50 -43.80
N ILE A 9 28.72 13.36 -43.45
CA ILE A 9 29.36 13.82 -42.20
C ILE A 9 30.63 14.57 -42.63
N TYR A 10 30.95 15.72 -42.02
CA TYR A 10 32.23 16.41 -42.24
C TYR A 10 33.07 16.53 -40.97
N ARG A 11 34.22 15.86 -40.97
CA ARG A 11 35.40 16.20 -40.15
C ARG A 11 36.20 17.28 -40.89
N CYS A 12 36.80 18.21 -40.16
CA CYS A 12 37.79 19.15 -40.71
C CYS A 12 39.17 18.97 -40.05
N THR A 13 40.22 19.34 -40.79
CA THR A 13 41.60 18.87 -40.61
C THR A 13 42.57 19.87 -39.99
N LEU A 14 43.58 19.36 -39.29
CA LEU A 14 44.75 20.10 -38.82
C LEU A 14 45.70 20.48 -39.98
N ARG A 15 46.29 21.68 -39.92
CA ARG A 15 47.45 22.10 -40.72
C ARG A 15 48.40 22.96 -39.89
N SER A 16 49.70 22.89 -40.18
CA SER A 16 50.79 23.39 -39.33
C SER A 16 51.58 24.58 -39.92
N VAL A 17 51.87 25.56 -39.05
CA VAL A 17 52.97 26.57 -39.13
C VAL A 17 53.26 26.97 -37.65
N GLY A 18 54.47 27.21 -37.14
CA GLY A 18 55.82 27.15 -37.71
C GLY A 18 56.89 26.96 -36.61
N LYS A 19 58.10 27.54 -36.73
CA LYS A 19 59.20 27.44 -35.74
C LYS A 19 59.78 28.80 -35.29
N ARG A 20 60.15 28.90 -34.00
CA ARG A 20 61.31 29.59 -33.32
C ARG A 20 60.96 29.66 -31.81
N GLY A 21 61.64 29.02 -30.84
CA GLY A 21 62.97 29.33 -30.24
C GLY A 21 62.85 30.44 -29.18
N CYS A 22 63.44 30.45 -27.97
CA CYS A 22 64.28 29.53 -27.16
C CYS A 22 64.40 30.09 -25.68
N PHE A 23 65.09 29.41 -24.74
CA PHE A 23 65.42 29.80 -23.32
C PHE A 23 64.26 29.90 -22.28
N VAL A 24 64.17 29.12 -21.19
CA VAL A 24 65.02 28.87 -19.97
C VAL A 24 64.85 29.89 -18.81
N ALA A 25 64.46 29.35 -17.64
CA ALA A 25 64.75 29.74 -16.23
C ALA A 25 63.92 30.80 -15.43
N ILE A 26 63.23 30.26 -14.39
CA ILE A 26 63.35 30.53 -12.93
C ILE A 26 63.15 31.96 -12.35
N GLY A 27 62.23 32.04 -11.37
CA GLY A 27 62.19 33.02 -10.27
C GLY A 27 61.22 34.21 -10.46
N SER A 28 60.62 34.82 -9.44
CA SER A 28 60.50 34.49 -7.99
C SER A 28 59.57 35.53 -7.31
N PHE A 29 58.83 35.15 -6.25
CA PHE A 29 58.08 36.03 -5.30
C PHE A 29 56.89 36.83 -5.90
N LEU A 30 55.66 36.66 -5.42
CA LEU A 30 55.02 37.06 -4.14
C LEU A 30 54.59 38.54 -4.06
N GLU A 31 53.29 38.72 -3.75
CA GLU A 31 52.60 39.93 -3.24
C GLU A 31 52.60 41.24 -4.07
N LYS A 32 51.47 41.54 -4.73
CA LYS A 32 50.47 42.53 -4.23
C LYS A 32 49.28 42.75 -5.16
N ASN A 33 48.09 42.47 -4.61
CA ASN A 33 46.80 43.16 -4.75
C ASN A 33 46.36 43.86 -6.07
N TYR A 34 45.15 43.46 -6.48
CA TYR A 34 44.03 44.28 -6.97
C TYR A 34 43.95 44.74 -8.44
N CYS A 35 42.74 44.51 -8.99
CA CYS A 35 42.06 45.24 -10.06
C CYS A 35 42.79 45.50 -11.39
N ARG A 36 42.50 44.66 -12.39
CA ARG A 36 41.73 45.07 -13.60
C ARG A 36 41.57 43.89 -14.57
N HIS A 37 40.33 43.46 -14.81
CA HIS A 37 39.91 42.77 -16.03
C HIS A 37 38.50 43.25 -16.40
N GLN A 38 38.44 44.22 -17.31
CA GLN A 38 37.36 44.37 -18.28
C GLN A 38 37.90 43.76 -19.59
N VAL A 39 37.13 43.22 -20.54
CA VAL A 39 35.70 42.86 -20.66
C VAL A 39 35.69 41.93 -21.89
N TYR A 40 34.82 40.90 -21.96
CA TYR A 40 34.03 40.58 -23.16
C TYR A 40 33.07 39.40 -22.92
N ASN A 41 31.80 39.76 -22.69
CA ASN A 41 30.57 39.06 -23.10
C ASN A 41 30.49 37.52 -22.98
N HIS A 42 29.96 37.06 -21.85
CA HIS A 42 28.92 36.02 -21.88
C HIS A 42 27.56 36.69 -21.68
N HIS A 43 26.54 36.28 -22.45
CA HIS A 43 25.16 36.72 -22.23
C HIS A 43 24.65 36.20 -20.88
N GLN A 44 24.53 37.11 -19.91
CA GLN A 44 23.76 36.86 -18.71
C GLN A 44 22.27 36.78 -19.08
N GLN A 45 21.66 35.60 -18.90
CA GLN A 45 20.26 35.59 -18.50
C GLN A 45 20.22 36.09 -17.04
N PRO A 46 19.34 37.04 -16.70
CA PRO A 46 19.36 37.64 -15.37
C PRO A 46 18.88 36.64 -14.32
N CYS A 47 19.66 36.48 -13.25
CA CYS A 47 19.18 35.83 -12.03
C CYS A 47 17.87 36.52 -11.59
N ARG A 48 16.76 35.76 -11.52
CA ARG A 48 15.48 36.28 -11.05
C ARG A 48 15.70 36.87 -9.65
N HIS A 49 15.59 38.19 -9.54
CA HIS A 49 15.50 38.85 -8.25
C HIS A 49 14.34 38.25 -7.47
N PHE A 50 14.52 38.06 -6.17
CA PHE A 50 13.40 37.90 -5.23
C PHE A 50 12.59 39.21 -5.24
N SER A 51 11.66 39.34 -6.19
CA SER A 51 10.60 40.33 -6.11
C SER A 51 9.76 40.03 -4.87
N LYS A 52 9.30 41.08 -4.18
CA LYS A 52 8.35 40.96 -3.07
C LYS A 52 7.25 39.97 -3.46
N GLN A 53 7.00 38.99 -2.59
CA GLN A 53 5.96 37.99 -2.82
C GLN A 53 4.60 38.70 -2.93
N GLU A 54 4.08 38.83 -4.15
CA GLU A 54 2.65 38.98 -4.33
C GLU A 54 2.02 37.71 -3.77
N THR A 55 1.28 37.86 -2.68
CA THR A 55 0.45 36.79 -2.13
C THR A 55 -0.48 36.33 -3.24
N PRO A 56 -0.43 35.05 -3.68
CA PRO A 56 -1.38 34.58 -4.67
C PRO A 56 -2.78 34.82 -4.11
N GLN A 57 -3.68 35.39 -4.92
CA GLN A 57 -5.08 35.41 -4.56
C GLN A 57 -5.51 33.95 -4.40
N LEU A 58 -5.90 33.58 -3.18
CA LEU A 58 -6.47 32.28 -2.88
C LEU A 58 -7.84 32.23 -3.55
N VAL A 59 -7.92 31.52 -4.68
CA VAL A 59 -9.13 31.42 -5.48
C VAL A 59 -9.67 30.00 -5.38
N SER A 60 -10.75 29.84 -4.64
CA SER A 60 -11.44 28.56 -4.50
C SER A 60 -12.17 28.22 -5.80
N ILE A 61 -12.21 26.93 -6.14
CA ILE A 61 -13.01 26.44 -7.28
C ILE A 61 -14.50 26.80 -7.15
N THR A 62 -15.00 26.94 -5.92
CA THR A 62 -16.40 27.29 -5.62
C THR A 62 -16.81 28.61 -6.23
N ASP A 63 -15.86 29.53 -6.34
CA ASP A 63 -16.12 30.91 -6.74
C ASP A 63 -16.02 31.06 -8.27
N HIS A 64 -15.52 30.03 -8.95
CA HIS A 64 -15.24 29.97 -10.40
C HIS A 64 -15.85 28.73 -11.08
N LEU A 65 -16.92 28.13 -10.52
CA LEU A 65 -17.59 26.97 -11.12
C LEU A 65 -18.06 27.23 -12.56
N ASP A 66 -18.53 28.46 -12.84
CA ASP A 66 -18.95 28.91 -14.17
C ASP A 66 -17.79 29.07 -15.17
N GLU A 67 -16.53 28.95 -14.73
CA GLU A 67 -15.35 29.04 -15.60
C GLU A 67 -14.80 27.66 -15.99
N LEU A 68 -15.15 26.61 -15.24
CA LEU A 68 -14.63 25.25 -15.43
C LEU A 68 -14.92 24.65 -16.82
N HIS A 69 -16.03 25.05 -17.46
CA HIS A 69 -16.39 24.59 -18.80
C HIS A 69 -15.59 25.27 -19.92
N LYS A 70 -14.83 26.32 -19.61
CA LYS A 70 -14.01 27.09 -20.57
C LYS A 70 -12.55 26.63 -20.60
N ILE A 71 -12.14 25.80 -19.64
CA ILE A 71 -10.76 25.29 -19.55
C ILE A 71 -10.57 24.22 -20.65
N PRO A 72 -9.69 24.46 -21.64
CA PRO A 72 -9.42 23.50 -22.70
C PRO A 72 -8.62 22.31 -22.16
N LEU A 73 -8.66 21.17 -22.86
CA LEU A 73 -7.93 19.96 -22.47
C LEU A 73 -6.40 20.20 -22.31
N ALA A 74 -5.85 21.15 -23.08
CA ALA A 74 -4.45 21.58 -23.00
C ALA A 74 -4.07 22.22 -21.65
N ASP A 75 -5.05 22.75 -20.90
CA ASP A 75 -4.90 23.39 -19.60
C ASP A 75 -5.40 22.49 -18.45
N VAL A 76 -5.48 21.18 -18.67
CA VAL A 76 -5.71 20.17 -17.63
C VAL A 76 -4.39 19.47 -17.30
N ARG A 77 -4.17 19.13 -16.02
CA ARG A 77 -3.10 18.22 -15.57
C ARG A 77 -3.70 17.20 -14.61
N ASN A 78 -3.56 15.91 -14.93
CA ASN A 78 -3.92 14.86 -13.98
C ASN A 78 -2.64 14.23 -13.42
N PHE A 79 -2.49 14.24 -12.11
CA PHE A 79 -1.30 13.72 -11.45
C PHE A 79 -1.61 13.00 -10.15
N CYS A 80 -0.63 12.28 -9.62
CA CYS A 80 -0.70 11.71 -8.27
C CYS A 80 0.56 12.00 -7.45
N ILE A 81 0.45 11.91 -6.12
CA ILE A 81 1.63 11.92 -5.24
C ILE A 81 1.93 10.49 -4.80
N ILE A 82 3.20 10.11 -4.95
CA ILE A 82 3.72 8.79 -4.64
C ILE A 82 4.88 8.96 -3.66
N ALA A 83 4.87 8.20 -2.57
CA ALA A 83 5.94 8.19 -1.59
C ALA A 83 5.94 6.86 -0.84
N HIS A 84 7.02 6.56 -0.10
CA HIS A 84 6.97 5.55 0.95
C HIS A 84 6.06 6.01 2.10
N VAL A 85 5.66 5.08 2.97
CA VAL A 85 5.00 5.41 4.25
C VAL A 85 5.83 6.45 5.03
N ASP A 86 5.15 7.33 5.76
CA ASP A 86 5.74 8.43 6.53
C ASP A 86 6.56 9.49 5.77
N HIS A 87 6.82 9.36 4.45
CA HIS A 87 7.47 10.41 3.64
C HIS A 87 6.61 11.70 3.47
N GLY A 88 5.52 11.88 4.23
CA GLY A 88 4.78 13.15 4.29
C GLY A 88 3.88 13.44 3.07
N LYS A 89 3.55 12.42 2.29
CA LYS A 89 2.64 12.47 1.12
C LYS A 89 1.33 13.22 1.41
N SER A 90 0.52 12.76 2.38
CA SER A 90 -0.78 13.38 2.70
C SER A 90 -0.60 14.81 3.24
N SER A 91 0.51 15.09 3.92
CA SER A 91 0.87 16.46 4.34
C SER A 91 1.19 17.37 3.15
N MET A 92 1.88 16.86 2.13
CA MET A 92 2.15 17.60 0.89
C MET A 92 0.85 17.86 0.11
N ALA A 93 0.04 16.83 -0.12
CA ALA A 93 -1.28 16.95 -0.76
C ALA A 93 -2.15 18.04 -0.09
N SER A 94 -2.19 18.04 1.25
CA SER A 94 -2.92 19.02 2.04
C SER A 94 -2.36 20.45 1.94
N ARG A 95 -1.06 20.63 1.64
CA ARG A 95 -0.48 21.95 1.35
C ARG A 95 -0.75 22.40 -0.08
N LEU A 96 -0.82 21.51 -1.07
CA LEU A 96 -1.24 21.87 -2.44
C LEU A 96 -2.70 22.38 -2.45
N LEU A 97 -3.58 21.73 -1.68
CA LEU A 97 -4.95 22.20 -1.46
C LEU A 97 -5.01 23.56 -0.76
N GLU A 98 -4.15 23.80 0.25
CA GLU A 98 -4.03 25.12 0.89
C GLU A 98 -3.61 26.22 -0.10
N TYR A 99 -2.55 25.98 -0.87
CA TYR A 99 -2.00 26.97 -1.81
C TYR A 99 -2.95 27.33 -2.94
N THR A 100 -3.83 26.41 -3.32
CA THR A 100 -4.86 26.63 -4.35
C THR A 100 -6.17 27.16 -3.78
N GLY A 101 -6.25 27.47 -2.48
CA GLY A 101 -7.46 28.02 -1.84
C GLY A 101 -8.58 27.00 -1.59
N ASN A 102 -8.31 25.72 -1.79
CA ASN A 102 -9.32 24.66 -1.90
C ASN A 102 -9.46 23.83 -0.61
N LEU A 103 -9.23 24.40 0.58
CA LEU A 103 -9.51 23.72 1.87
C LEU A 103 -10.98 23.81 2.33
N GLY A 104 -11.76 24.69 1.70
CA GLY A 104 -13.02 25.20 2.23
C GLY A 104 -12.80 26.38 3.20
N HIS A 105 -13.73 27.33 3.21
CA HIS A 105 -13.57 28.66 3.82
C HIS A 105 -13.01 28.64 5.26
N ASP A 106 -13.63 27.87 6.16
CA ASP A 106 -13.26 27.86 7.58
C ASP A 106 -11.89 27.19 7.82
N ARG A 107 -11.58 26.12 7.07
CA ARG A 107 -10.29 25.43 7.17
C ARG A 107 -9.17 26.27 6.56
N GLN A 108 -9.44 27.00 5.47
CA GLN A 108 -8.52 27.96 4.88
C GLN A 108 -8.16 29.08 5.87
N ALA A 109 -9.14 29.58 6.63
CA ALA A 109 -8.92 30.59 7.66
C ALA A 109 -8.03 30.07 8.81
N THR A 110 -8.30 28.87 9.34
CA THR A 110 -7.44 28.22 10.35
C THR A 110 -6.02 28.00 9.84
N ALA A 111 -5.88 27.57 8.58
CA ALA A 111 -4.59 27.33 7.95
C ALA A 111 -3.79 28.64 7.77
N HIS A 112 -4.44 29.75 7.44
CA HIS A 112 -3.83 31.09 7.38
C HIS A 112 -3.29 31.55 8.74
N GLN A 113 -4.12 31.47 9.79
CA GLN A 113 -3.73 31.87 11.16
C GLN A 113 -2.53 31.08 11.70
N LEU A 114 -2.39 29.81 11.30
CA LEU A 114 -1.23 28.97 11.63
C LEU A 114 0.02 29.31 10.81
N GLY A 115 -0.13 29.86 9.61
CA GLY A 115 0.98 30.36 8.79
C GLY A 115 1.57 31.64 9.39
N GLU A 116 0.72 32.64 9.68
CA GLU A 116 1.11 33.95 10.21
C GLU A 116 1.79 33.86 11.58
N LYS A 117 1.34 32.94 12.46
CA LYS A 117 2.00 32.65 13.75
C LYS A 117 3.38 32.01 13.62
N LYS A 118 3.70 31.35 12.49
CA LYS A 118 5.02 30.76 12.26
C LYS A 118 6.00 31.73 11.62
N THR A 119 5.56 32.53 10.64
CA THR A 119 6.42 33.57 10.05
C THR A 119 6.79 34.65 11.08
N THR A 120 5.88 35.01 11.99
CA THR A 120 6.21 35.91 13.10
C THR A 120 7.21 35.33 14.09
N ALA A 121 7.15 34.02 14.40
CA ALA A 121 8.14 33.36 15.25
C ALA A 121 9.53 33.29 14.58
N TYR A 122 9.59 32.88 13.30
CA TYR A 122 10.84 32.74 12.56
C TYR A 122 11.60 34.09 12.44
N ASN A 123 10.88 35.19 12.24
CA ASN A 123 11.47 36.54 12.18
C ASN A 123 11.92 37.07 13.55
N GLN A 124 11.43 36.52 14.66
CA GLN A 124 11.87 36.87 16.03
C GLN A 124 13.13 36.10 16.46
N ASP A 125 13.32 34.88 15.96
CA ASP A 125 14.52 34.08 16.24
C ASP A 125 15.77 34.66 15.54
N GLU A 126 15.66 35.25 14.35
CA GLU A 126 16.78 35.96 13.69
C GLU A 126 17.18 37.28 14.38
N SER A 127 16.28 37.89 15.16
CA SER A 127 16.49 39.22 15.76
C SER A 127 16.80 39.21 17.26
N SER A 128 16.86 38.03 17.90
CA SER A 128 17.11 37.86 19.34
C SER A 128 18.41 37.12 19.70
N ALA A 129 19.24 36.79 18.71
CA ALA A 129 20.54 36.14 18.90
C ALA A 129 21.65 37.09 19.42
N ILE A 130 21.47 37.71 20.60
CA ILE A 130 22.51 38.34 21.45
C ILE A 130 21.92 38.58 22.86
N ILE A 131 22.56 38.03 23.91
CA ILE A 131 22.30 38.22 25.37
C ILE A 131 20.98 37.56 25.87
N LYS A 132 20.96 36.46 26.64
CA LYS A 132 21.50 36.33 28.02
C LYS A 132 21.41 34.89 28.58
N ASP A 133 22.35 34.50 29.43
CA ASP A 133 22.24 33.32 30.31
C ASP A 133 21.37 33.59 31.56
N ASN A 134 20.46 32.66 31.91
CA ASN A 134 20.40 31.93 33.20
C ASN A 134 19.00 31.41 33.58
N ALA A 135 18.96 30.11 33.91
CA ALA A 135 18.21 29.41 34.96
C ALA A 135 16.66 29.47 35.11
N ASP A 136 16.12 28.28 35.40
CA ASP A 136 14.87 27.96 36.10
C ASP A 136 13.50 28.46 35.57
N THR A 137 12.75 27.54 34.94
CA THR A 137 11.52 27.02 35.58
C THR A 137 11.03 25.70 34.98
N SER A 138 10.64 24.76 35.85
CA SER A 138 10.05 23.46 35.48
C SER A 138 8.52 23.49 35.45
N LYS A 139 7.92 22.58 34.66
CA LYS A 139 6.50 22.15 34.63
C LYS A 139 5.51 22.99 33.78
N GLU A 140 5.46 22.71 32.48
CA GLU A 140 4.24 22.92 31.67
C GLU A 140 4.17 22.04 30.40
N THR A 141 4.34 20.72 30.56
CA THR A 141 4.49 19.78 29.41
C THR A 141 3.23 18.99 29.03
N GLY A 142 2.15 19.05 29.80
CA GLY A 142 0.95 18.22 29.58
C GLY A 142 -0.05 18.72 28.53
N SER A 143 -0.22 20.03 28.36
CA SER A 143 -1.29 20.61 27.51
C SER A 143 -0.86 20.90 26.06
N LYS A 144 0.44 21.09 25.81
CA LYS A 144 0.94 21.44 24.47
C LYS A 144 0.92 20.25 23.51
N SER A 145 1.14 19.03 23.98
CA SER A 145 1.16 17.84 23.10
C SER A 145 -0.22 17.42 22.60
N SER A 146 -1.29 17.57 23.40
CA SER A 146 -2.65 17.26 22.96
C SER A 146 -3.13 18.22 21.87
N LYS A 147 -2.98 19.54 22.08
CA LYS A 147 -3.32 20.56 21.06
C LYS A 147 -2.52 20.39 19.77
N HIS A 148 -1.24 20.06 19.85
CA HIS A 148 -0.44 19.78 18.65
C HIS A 148 -0.86 18.49 17.93
N LYS A 149 -1.47 17.53 18.62
CA LYS A 149 -2.01 16.31 18.02
C LYS A 149 -3.34 16.59 17.32
N GLU A 150 -4.27 17.27 18.01
CA GLU A 150 -5.56 17.74 17.45
C GLU A 150 -5.34 18.55 16.16
N ILE A 151 -4.45 19.54 16.17
CA ILE A 151 -4.14 20.38 14.99
C ILE A 151 -3.46 19.58 13.86
N LYS A 152 -2.75 18.49 14.17
CA LYS A 152 -2.15 17.62 13.15
C LYS A 152 -3.20 16.73 12.47
N GLU A 153 -4.14 16.21 13.26
CA GLU A 153 -5.32 15.46 12.79
C GLU A 153 -6.26 16.34 11.95
N GLU A 154 -6.35 17.64 12.25
CA GLU A 154 -7.15 18.64 11.51
C GLU A 154 -6.63 18.97 10.10
N ILE A 155 -5.36 18.63 9.79
CA ILE A 155 -4.67 19.04 8.55
C ILE A 155 -4.59 17.93 7.49
N THR A 156 -4.60 16.65 7.87
CA THR A 156 -4.64 15.52 6.90
C THR A 156 -6.05 15.28 6.41
N LEU A 157 -6.44 15.97 5.34
CA LEU A 157 -7.85 16.05 4.89
C LEU A 157 -8.33 14.85 4.07
N LEU A 158 -7.41 14.20 3.35
CA LEU A 158 -7.73 13.14 2.39
C LEU A 158 -7.84 11.74 3.06
N ASP A 159 -7.28 11.60 4.25
CA ASP A 159 -7.34 10.39 5.08
C ASP A 159 -8.71 10.37 5.81
N THR A 160 -9.66 9.61 5.24
CA THR A 160 -11.08 9.65 5.63
C THR A 160 -11.46 8.55 6.61
N LEU A 161 -10.82 7.38 6.52
CA LEU A 161 -11.10 6.24 7.38
C LEU A 161 -10.46 6.43 8.76
N LYS A 162 -11.09 5.89 9.80
CA LYS A 162 -10.56 5.94 11.17
C LYS A 162 -9.16 5.32 11.27
N VAL A 163 -8.98 4.14 10.65
CA VAL A 163 -7.69 3.42 10.58
C VAL A 163 -6.59 4.22 9.87
N GLU A 164 -6.93 5.03 8.87
CA GLU A 164 -5.97 5.90 8.17
C GLU A 164 -5.43 6.98 9.11
N ARG A 165 -6.32 7.63 9.86
CA ARG A 165 -5.97 8.68 10.84
C ARG A 165 -5.22 8.15 12.05
N GLU A 166 -5.62 7.00 12.59
CA GLU A 166 -4.99 6.41 13.77
C GLU A 166 -3.58 5.87 13.47
N ARG A 167 -3.37 5.28 12.29
CA ARG A 167 -2.07 4.72 11.88
C ARG A 167 -1.19 5.68 11.07
N GLY A 168 -1.73 6.81 10.60
CA GLY A 168 -1.00 7.75 9.74
C GLY A 168 -0.72 7.24 8.32
N ILE A 169 -1.54 6.29 7.84
CA ILE A 169 -1.39 5.66 6.52
C ILE A 169 -2.57 6.04 5.62
N THR A 170 -2.36 6.08 4.31
CA THR A 170 -3.44 6.17 3.33
C THR A 170 -3.72 4.76 2.78
N VAL A 171 -4.96 4.31 2.87
CA VAL A 171 -5.43 2.97 2.45
C VAL A 171 -6.15 3.05 1.11
N LYS A 172 -6.97 4.09 0.91
CA LYS A 172 -7.69 4.33 -0.35
C LYS A 172 -7.11 5.50 -1.12
N ALA A 173 -7.20 5.46 -2.45
CA ALA A 173 -6.92 6.65 -3.23
C ALA A 173 -8.02 7.70 -3.06
N SER A 174 -7.64 8.97 -2.95
CA SER A 174 -8.56 10.08 -2.81
C SER A 174 -8.23 11.15 -3.86
N ALA A 175 -9.25 11.68 -4.54
CA ALA A 175 -9.07 12.63 -5.64
C ALA A 175 -9.49 14.05 -5.26
N ALA A 176 -8.76 15.05 -5.75
CA ALA A 176 -9.07 16.46 -5.57
C ALA A 176 -8.74 17.27 -6.85
N SER A 177 -9.66 18.14 -7.28
CA SER A 177 -9.63 18.84 -8.59
C SER A 177 -9.39 20.35 -8.46
N MET A 178 -8.15 20.78 -8.24
CA MET A 178 -7.79 22.18 -7.93
C MET A 178 -7.81 23.11 -9.14
N LEU A 179 -8.17 24.39 -8.96
CA LEU A 179 -7.85 25.44 -9.92
C LEU A 179 -6.55 26.15 -9.52
N TYR A 180 -5.72 26.46 -10.51
CA TYR A 180 -4.48 27.22 -10.31
C TYR A 180 -4.24 28.20 -11.45
N LYS A 181 -3.82 29.44 -11.12
CA LYS A 181 -3.53 30.46 -12.13
C LYS A 181 -2.06 30.42 -12.50
N HIS A 182 -1.74 30.11 -13.75
CA HIS A 182 -0.36 29.92 -14.21
C HIS A 182 -0.09 30.55 -15.58
N PRO A 183 1.07 31.19 -15.83
CA PRO A 183 1.39 31.81 -17.13
C PRO A 183 1.47 30.86 -18.32
N SER A 184 1.55 29.53 -18.09
CA SER A 184 1.55 28.53 -19.16
C SER A 184 0.15 28.14 -19.64
N ALA A 185 -0.92 28.70 -19.06
CA ALA A 185 -2.29 28.45 -19.48
C ALA A 185 -2.56 29.06 -20.86
N THR A 186 -3.27 28.32 -21.71
CA THR A 186 -3.61 28.75 -23.08
C THR A 186 -4.90 29.57 -23.17
N ASN A 187 -5.76 29.51 -22.16
CA ASN A 187 -7.01 30.28 -22.08
C ASN A 187 -6.83 31.73 -21.57
N ASP A 188 -7.71 32.62 -22.00
CA ASP A 188 -7.72 34.06 -21.66
C ASP A 188 -7.76 34.36 -20.15
N GLN A 189 -8.20 33.41 -19.33
CA GLN A 189 -8.40 33.58 -17.89
C GLN A 189 -7.13 33.23 -17.08
N GLY A 190 -6.20 32.48 -17.70
CA GLY A 190 -4.96 32.02 -17.11
C GLY A 190 -5.09 30.78 -16.23
N TRP A 191 -6.21 30.05 -16.31
CA TRP A 191 -6.54 28.94 -15.41
C TRP A 191 -5.99 27.59 -15.90
N ILE A 192 -5.49 26.77 -14.97
CA ILE A 192 -5.18 25.36 -15.17
C ILE A 192 -5.99 24.54 -14.17
N LEU A 193 -6.61 23.47 -14.66
CA LEU A 193 -7.30 22.47 -13.83
C LEU A 193 -6.33 21.35 -13.45
N LEU A 194 -6.07 21.22 -12.15
CA LEU A 194 -5.13 20.27 -11.56
C LEU A 194 -5.88 19.16 -10.82
N ASN A 195 -6.08 18.01 -11.46
CA ASN A 195 -6.65 16.84 -10.81
C ASN A 195 -5.55 16.02 -10.14
N MET A 196 -5.51 16.05 -8.81
CA MET A 196 -4.58 15.28 -7.98
C MET A 196 -5.27 14.01 -7.47
N VAL A 197 -4.56 12.88 -7.49
CA VAL A 197 -4.92 11.66 -6.77
C VAL A 197 -3.87 11.41 -5.69
N ASP A 198 -4.29 11.40 -4.43
CA ASP A 198 -3.45 10.91 -3.34
C ASP A 198 -3.51 9.38 -3.29
N THR A 199 -2.36 8.71 -3.17
CA THR A 199 -2.25 7.24 -3.35
C THR A 199 -1.68 6.54 -2.12
N PRO A 200 -2.01 5.28 -1.84
CA PRO A 200 -1.38 4.55 -0.74
C PRO A 200 0.15 4.43 -0.86
N GLY A 201 0.86 4.61 0.25
CA GLY A 201 2.33 4.55 0.29
C GLY A 201 2.92 3.16 0.61
N HIS A 202 2.07 2.14 0.80
CA HIS A 202 2.49 0.79 1.25
C HIS A 202 2.30 -0.26 0.15
N ALA A 203 3.21 -1.24 0.08
CA ALA A 203 3.25 -2.28 -0.96
C ALA A 203 1.94 -3.08 -1.09
N ASP A 204 1.33 -3.48 0.03
CA ASP A 204 0.05 -4.21 0.13
C ASP A 204 -1.13 -3.50 -0.56
N PHE A 205 -1.07 -2.18 -0.74
CA PHE A 205 -2.07 -1.41 -1.48
C PHE A 205 -1.61 -1.10 -2.92
N GLY A 206 -0.65 -1.87 -3.43
CA GLY A 206 -0.06 -1.72 -4.75
C GLY A 206 -1.05 -1.87 -5.92
N VAL A 207 -2.22 -2.46 -5.66
CA VAL A 207 -3.42 -2.46 -6.51
C VAL A 207 -3.94 -1.03 -6.73
N GLU A 208 -4.19 -0.32 -5.62
CA GLU A 208 -4.75 1.03 -5.59
C GLU A 208 -3.82 2.04 -6.26
N VAL A 209 -2.51 1.86 -6.04
CA VAL A 209 -1.44 2.63 -6.68
C VAL A 209 -1.46 2.43 -8.21
N SER A 210 -1.56 1.18 -8.69
CA SER A 210 -1.68 0.88 -10.13
C SER A 210 -2.95 1.47 -10.75
N LYS A 211 -4.09 1.37 -10.06
CA LYS A 211 -5.39 1.94 -10.47
C LYS A 211 -5.32 3.46 -10.66
N SER A 212 -4.67 4.13 -9.70
CA SER A 212 -4.43 5.58 -9.73
C SER A 212 -3.49 5.99 -10.87
N LEU A 213 -2.33 5.32 -11.00
CA LEU A 213 -1.36 5.54 -12.07
C LEU A 213 -1.98 5.33 -13.47
N ALA A 214 -2.88 4.36 -13.63
CA ALA A 214 -3.58 4.10 -14.90
C ALA A 214 -4.63 5.17 -15.29
N SER A 215 -4.81 6.20 -14.47
CA SER A 215 -5.87 7.21 -14.60
C SER A 215 -5.36 8.67 -14.70
N ILE A 216 -4.04 8.85 -14.62
CA ILE A 216 -3.32 10.15 -14.55
C ILE A 216 -2.19 10.22 -15.60
N GLU A 217 -1.63 11.39 -15.87
CA GLU A 217 -0.58 11.61 -16.88
C GLU A 217 0.84 11.63 -16.28
N GLY A 218 1.02 12.14 -15.07
CA GLY A 218 2.31 12.17 -14.39
C GLY A 218 2.25 12.04 -12.86
N ALA A 219 3.36 11.72 -12.21
CA ALA A 219 3.42 11.48 -10.78
C ALA A 219 4.52 12.32 -10.11
N VAL A 220 4.20 12.92 -8.96
CA VAL A 220 5.20 13.51 -8.05
C VAL A 220 5.76 12.39 -7.17
N LEU A 221 7.05 12.10 -7.32
CA LEU A 221 7.75 11.07 -6.55
C LEU A 221 8.50 11.71 -5.39
N LEU A 222 8.01 11.48 -4.17
CA LEU A 222 8.40 12.20 -2.97
C LEU A 222 9.37 11.38 -2.08
N PHE A 223 10.57 11.93 -1.89
CA PHE A 223 11.62 11.34 -1.07
C PHE A 223 11.79 12.12 0.24
N ASP A 224 12.06 11.42 1.35
CA ASP A 224 12.35 12.05 2.63
C ASP A 224 13.82 12.48 2.68
N SER A 225 14.09 13.77 2.93
CA SER A 225 15.47 14.28 3.04
C SER A 225 16.26 13.70 4.21
N VAL A 226 15.62 13.09 5.20
CA VAL A 226 16.26 12.43 6.35
C VAL A 226 16.46 10.94 6.07
N GLN A 227 15.38 10.24 5.70
CA GLN A 227 15.38 8.78 5.51
C GLN A 227 15.94 8.32 4.15
N GLY A 228 15.99 9.21 3.15
CA GLY A 228 16.48 8.89 1.81
C GLY A 228 15.51 8.04 0.98
N VAL A 229 16.08 7.21 0.10
CA VAL A 229 15.32 6.29 -0.75
C VAL A 229 14.94 5.04 0.03
N GLN A 230 13.69 4.61 -0.08
CA GLN A 230 13.14 3.43 0.61
C GLN A 230 12.65 2.39 -0.40
N ALA A 231 12.64 1.11 -0.02
CA ALA A 231 12.49 0.00 -0.96
C ALA A 231 11.17 0.06 -1.74
N GLN A 232 10.08 0.46 -1.07
CA GLN A 232 8.75 0.62 -1.68
C GLN A 232 8.72 1.73 -2.75
N THR A 233 9.56 2.76 -2.64
CA THR A 233 9.66 3.85 -3.62
C THR A 233 10.20 3.35 -4.96
N LEU A 234 11.09 2.35 -4.97
CA LEU A 234 11.59 1.70 -6.20
C LEU A 234 10.45 1.03 -6.97
N SER A 235 9.63 0.23 -6.29
CA SER A 235 8.59 -0.57 -6.97
C SER A 235 7.41 0.25 -7.46
N VAL A 236 7.10 1.40 -6.82
CA VAL A 236 6.12 2.32 -7.40
C VAL A 236 6.70 3.13 -8.57
N TYR A 237 7.98 3.52 -8.52
CA TYR A 237 8.66 4.10 -9.68
C TYR A 237 8.66 3.14 -10.88
N ASP A 238 8.97 1.86 -10.66
CA ASP A 238 8.95 0.82 -11.71
C ASP A 238 7.56 0.73 -12.36
N LYS A 239 6.48 0.75 -11.56
CA LYS A 239 5.09 0.79 -12.06
C LYS A 239 4.78 2.05 -12.86
N ALA A 240 5.14 3.23 -12.34
CA ALA A 240 4.90 4.51 -13.02
C ALA A 240 5.65 4.59 -14.36
N ARG A 241 6.90 4.12 -14.39
CA ARG A 241 7.74 4.04 -15.59
C ARG A 241 7.22 3.02 -16.60
N ALA A 242 6.77 1.84 -16.16
CA ALA A 242 6.17 0.83 -17.04
C ALA A 242 4.87 1.33 -17.70
N LEU A 243 4.11 2.21 -17.02
CA LEU A 243 2.92 2.88 -17.55
C LEU A 243 3.25 4.16 -18.35
N GLY A 244 4.52 4.47 -18.60
CA GLY A 244 4.94 5.62 -19.40
C GLY A 244 4.59 6.98 -18.79
N LYS A 245 4.44 7.07 -17.47
CA LYS A 245 4.03 8.30 -16.77
C LYS A 245 5.20 9.26 -16.63
N GLN A 246 4.92 10.56 -16.75
CA GLN A 246 5.91 11.60 -16.49
C GLN A 246 6.19 11.67 -14.99
N ILE A 247 7.44 11.52 -14.54
CA ILE A 247 7.77 11.49 -13.10
C ILE A 247 8.52 12.76 -12.71
N LEU A 248 8.03 13.48 -11.71
CA LEU A 248 8.66 14.66 -11.12
C LEU A 248 9.26 14.31 -9.75
N PRO A 249 10.60 14.25 -9.60
CA PRO A 249 11.24 13.97 -8.31
C PRO A 249 11.20 15.20 -7.39
N ALA A 250 10.82 14.98 -6.13
CA ALA A 250 10.84 16.02 -5.10
C ALA A 250 11.33 15.47 -3.76
N LEU A 251 12.17 16.24 -3.07
CA LEU A 251 12.54 16.00 -1.67
C LEU A 251 11.59 16.74 -0.75
N THR A 252 11.19 16.11 0.35
CA THR A 252 10.39 16.70 1.44
C THR A 252 11.20 16.82 2.74
N LYS A 253 10.61 17.45 3.75
CA LYS A 253 11.16 17.57 5.13
C LYS A 253 12.55 18.22 5.20
N ILE A 254 12.90 19.11 4.26
CA ILE A 254 14.17 19.86 4.30
C ILE A 254 14.31 20.78 5.54
N ASP A 255 13.22 20.99 6.28
CA ASP A 255 13.19 21.76 7.53
C ASP A 255 13.74 21.00 8.76
N ILE A 256 13.96 19.69 8.66
CA ILE A 256 14.46 18.89 9.78
C ILE A 256 15.99 19.07 9.89
N PRO A 257 16.55 19.35 11.08
CA PRO A 257 18.00 19.59 11.23
C PRO A 257 18.91 18.42 10.78
N SER A 258 18.39 17.20 10.75
CA SER A 258 19.09 16.00 10.25
C SER A 258 18.79 15.68 8.77
N ALA A 259 18.21 16.61 8.01
CA ALA A 259 17.96 16.46 6.59
C ALA A 259 19.26 16.59 5.79
N ARG A 260 19.47 15.68 4.83
CA ARG A 260 20.64 15.56 3.96
C ARG A 260 20.25 15.71 2.48
N PRO A 261 19.64 16.85 2.07
CA PRO A 261 18.99 16.96 0.77
C PRO A 261 19.95 16.86 -0.42
N LEU A 262 21.24 17.16 -0.25
CA LEU A 262 22.24 17.00 -1.32
C LEU A 262 22.59 15.52 -1.53
N GLU A 263 22.89 14.79 -0.46
CA GLU A 263 23.18 13.35 -0.50
C GLU A 263 21.99 12.55 -1.05
N VAL A 264 20.77 12.85 -0.59
CA VAL A 264 19.56 12.17 -1.06
C VAL A 264 19.27 12.50 -2.54
N ALA A 265 19.52 13.73 -3.01
CA ALA A 265 19.40 14.07 -4.42
C ALA A 265 20.37 13.26 -5.31
N LEU A 266 21.62 13.06 -4.86
CA LEU A 266 22.60 12.23 -5.56
C LEU A 266 22.18 10.74 -5.58
N ALA A 267 21.76 10.19 -4.44
CA ALA A 267 21.24 8.82 -4.35
C ALA A 267 20.01 8.60 -5.26
N VAL A 268 19.13 9.60 -5.38
CA VAL A 268 17.98 9.59 -6.29
C VAL A 268 18.43 9.64 -7.76
N SER A 269 19.43 10.45 -8.10
CA SER A 269 20.06 10.45 -9.42
C SER A 269 20.62 9.06 -9.79
N ASP A 270 21.42 8.46 -8.92
CA ASP A 270 22.12 7.20 -9.20
C ASP A 270 21.20 5.96 -9.28
N LEU A 271 20.03 6.02 -8.64
CA LEU A 271 19.01 4.97 -8.72
C LEU A 271 18.00 5.16 -9.85
N PHE A 272 17.51 6.39 -10.05
CA PHE A 272 16.36 6.65 -10.91
C PHE A 272 16.71 7.38 -12.21
N ALA A 273 17.98 7.77 -12.39
CA ALA A 273 18.51 8.52 -13.52
C ALA A 273 17.86 9.90 -13.74
N PHE A 274 17.52 10.58 -12.64
CA PHE A 274 17.11 11.99 -12.64
C PHE A 274 18.34 12.92 -12.56
N ASP A 275 18.24 14.11 -13.13
CA ASP A 275 19.25 15.16 -12.95
C ASP A 275 19.12 15.76 -11.53
N PRO A 276 20.17 15.72 -10.68
CA PRO A 276 20.15 16.26 -9.31
C PRO A 276 19.63 17.70 -9.19
N ASP A 277 19.94 18.55 -10.18
CA ASP A 277 19.55 19.97 -10.15
C ASP A 277 18.06 20.18 -10.47
N THR A 278 17.39 19.19 -11.07
CA THR A 278 15.93 19.21 -11.31
C THR A 278 15.11 18.74 -10.11
N ILE A 279 15.73 18.17 -9.09
CA ILE A 279 15.02 17.61 -7.93
C ILE A 279 14.60 18.75 -6.99
N MET A 280 13.28 18.98 -6.92
CA MET A 280 12.71 20.06 -6.13
C MET A 280 12.91 19.84 -4.63
N LYS A 281 13.27 20.89 -3.89
CA LYS A 281 13.53 20.84 -2.43
C LYS A 281 12.37 21.49 -1.70
N THR A 282 11.60 20.71 -0.95
CA THR A 282 10.32 21.15 -0.37
C THR A 282 10.20 20.85 1.13
N SER A 283 9.35 21.61 1.82
CA SER A 283 8.85 21.30 3.17
C SER A 283 7.36 21.60 3.24
N ALA A 284 6.54 20.55 3.37
CA ALA A 284 5.12 20.72 3.64
C ALA A 284 4.85 21.40 5.00
N ARG A 285 5.74 21.20 6.00
CA ARG A 285 5.57 21.76 7.35
C ARG A 285 5.78 23.27 7.40
N ASN A 286 6.76 23.76 6.63
CA ASN A 286 7.17 25.17 6.60
C ASN A 286 6.78 25.89 5.31
N ARG A 287 6.06 25.22 4.40
CA ARG A 287 5.54 25.76 3.12
C ARG A 287 6.63 26.20 2.13
N ILE A 288 7.81 25.57 2.21
CA ILE A 288 8.94 25.85 1.33
C ILE A 288 8.82 24.96 0.08
N GLY A 289 9.03 25.50 -1.12
CA GLY A 289 9.05 24.72 -2.36
C GLY A 289 7.68 24.22 -2.86
N VAL A 290 6.58 24.56 -2.16
CA VAL A 290 5.24 24.03 -2.48
C VAL A 290 4.64 24.71 -3.71
N ARG A 291 4.90 26.01 -3.88
CA ARG A 291 4.46 26.75 -5.08
C ARG A 291 5.26 26.31 -6.30
N GLU A 292 6.57 26.21 -6.12
CA GLU A 292 7.52 25.76 -7.13
C GLU A 292 7.19 24.34 -7.62
N LEU A 293 6.68 23.48 -6.74
CA LEU A 293 6.13 22.17 -7.08
C LEU A 293 4.83 22.25 -7.90
N LEU A 294 3.91 23.19 -7.60
CA LEU A 294 2.72 23.43 -8.42
C LEU A 294 3.07 23.99 -9.81
N ASP A 295 3.94 24.99 -9.87
CA ASP A 295 4.44 25.58 -11.12
C ASP A 295 5.09 24.49 -11.99
N SER A 296 5.96 23.66 -11.40
CA SER A 296 6.59 22.52 -12.09
C SER A 296 5.59 21.45 -12.55
N VAL A 297 4.51 21.19 -11.81
CA VAL A 297 3.41 20.31 -12.24
C VAL A 297 2.69 20.90 -13.47
N CYS A 298 2.44 22.20 -13.52
CA CYS A 298 1.85 22.88 -14.68
C CYS A 298 2.74 22.82 -15.92
N GLU A 299 4.04 23.03 -15.74
CA GLU A 299 5.03 23.11 -16.82
C GLU A 299 5.43 21.72 -17.38
N ASN A 300 5.65 20.74 -16.50
CA ASN A 300 6.34 19.49 -16.87
C ASN A 300 5.42 18.27 -17.00
N ILE A 301 4.26 18.22 -16.33
CA ILE A 301 3.28 17.14 -16.56
C ILE A 301 2.53 17.44 -17.86
N PRO A 302 2.40 16.49 -18.80
CA PRO A 302 1.68 16.75 -20.03
C PRO A 302 0.16 16.86 -19.79
N PRO A 303 -0.57 17.60 -20.63
CA PRO A 303 -2.02 17.53 -20.63
C PRO A 303 -2.52 16.13 -21.05
N PRO A 304 -3.77 15.78 -20.68
CA PRO A 304 -4.45 14.61 -21.21
C PRO A 304 -4.39 14.53 -22.73
N SER A 305 -3.93 13.41 -23.28
CA SER A 305 -4.11 13.14 -24.70
C SER A 305 -5.60 12.91 -25.01
N PRO A 306 -6.15 13.55 -26.06
CA PRO A 306 -7.47 13.18 -26.58
C PRO A 306 -7.42 11.75 -27.17
N LEU A 307 -8.58 11.08 -27.25
CA LEU A 307 -8.65 9.77 -27.90
C LEU A 307 -8.46 9.91 -29.41
N SER A 308 -7.84 8.89 -30.03
CA SER A 308 -7.39 8.96 -31.42
C SER A 308 -8.54 9.07 -32.44
N ASP A 309 -9.72 8.68 -32.02
CA ASP A 309 -10.99 8.62 -32.76
C ASP A 309 -12.04 9.60 -32.18
N ASP A 310 -11.64 10.59 -31.36
CA ASP A 310 -12.58 11.51 -30.73
C ASP A 310 -13.17 12.50 -31.74
N ASP A 311 -14.47 12.33 -32.03
CA ASP A 311 -15.28 13.27 -32.82
C ASP A 311 -16.02 14.30 -31.95
N GLY A 312 -15.84 14.25 -30.63
CA GLY A 312 -16.52 15.10 -29.64
C GLY A 312 -17.99 14.75 -29.37
N THR A 313 -18.56 13.77 -30.07
CA THR A 313 -19.99 13.41 -29.95
C THR A 313 -20.25 12.26 -28.98
N MET A 314 -19.27 11.36 -28.81
CA MET A 314 -19.43 10.11 -28.07
C MET A 314 -18.92 10.21 -26.63
N LEU A 315 -19.82 10.22 -25.64
CA LEU A 315 -19.41 10.16 -24.23
C LEU A 315 -18.60 8.90 -23.93
N ARG A 316 -17.38 9.11 -23.43
CA ARG A 316 -16.52 8.08 -22.81
C ARG A 316 -15.99 8.60 -21.48
N ALA A 317 -16.65 8.24 -20.39
CA ALA A 317 -16.19 8.53 -19.03
C ALA A 317 -15.63 7.26 -18.39
N LYS A 318 -14.32 7.22 -18.13
CA LYS A 318 -13.64 6.08 -17.51
C LYS A 318 -13.87 6.10 -16.01
N VAL A 319 -14.35 4.99 -15.45
CA VAL A 319 -14.44 4.77 -14.01
C VAL A 319 -13.02 4.54 -13.48
N ILE A 320 -12.60 5.39 -12.55
CA ILE A 320 -11.32 5.31 -11.83
C ILE A 320 -11.50 4.47 -10.56
N ASP A 321 -12.58 4.72 -9.83
CA ASP A 321 -12.95 4.00 -8.62
C ASP A 321 -14.47 3.99 -8.40
N SER A 322 -14.95 3.07 -7.57
CA SER A 322 -16.35 3.02 -7.15
C SER A 322 -16.48 2.53 -5.71
N TRP A 323 -17.38 3.15 -4.96
CA TRP A 323 -17.69 2.75 -3.59
C TRP A 323 -19.19 2.93 -3.28
N PHE A 324 -19.69 2.15 -2.34
CA PHE A 324 -21.07 2.18 -1.87
C PHE A 324 -21.25 3.13 -0.68
N GLU A 325 -22.28 3.98 -0.76
CA GLU A 325 -22.76 4.83 0.33
C GLU A 325 -24.20 4.51 0.73
N PRO A 326 -24.50 4.31 2.03
CA PRO A 326 -25.83 3.90 2.49
C PRO A 326 -27.01 4.77 2.07
N ARG A 327 -26.77 6.08 1.81
CA ARG A 327 -27.83 7.03 1.42
C ARG A 327 -27.89 7.34 -0.08
N ARG A 328 -26.80 7.11 -0.82
CA ARG A 328 -26.63 7.53 -2.22
C ARG A 328 -26.50 6.36 -3.20
N GLY A 329 -26.32 5.13 -2.70
CA GLY A 329 -25.97 3.98 -3.53
C GLY A 329 -24.50 4.02 -3.93
N VAL A 330 -24.17 3.47 -5.09
CA VAL A 330 -22.78 3.52 -5.59
C VAL A 330 -22.45 4.92 -6.11
N VAL A 331 -21.32 5.45 -5.64
CA VAL A 331 -20.67 6.64 -6.16
C VAL A 331 -19.48 6.19 -7.01
N CYS A 332 -19.43 6.63 -8.26
CA CYS A 332 -18.33 6.35 -9.17
C CYS A 332 -17.43 7.59 -9.29
N LEU A 333 -16.14 7.47 -8.99
CA LEU A 333 -15.13 8.45 -9.40
C LEU A 333 -14.79 8.20 -10.87
N VAL A 334 -14.95 9.22 -11.70
CA VAL A 334 -14.80 9.13 -13.16
C VAL A 334 -13.84 10.19 -13.70
N ARG A 335 -13.23 9.90 -14.85
CA ARG A 335 -12.53 10.86 -15.71
C ARG A 335 -13.20 10.90 -17.06
N LEU A 336 -13.59 12.07 -17.54
CA LEU A 336 -14.14 12.21 -18.90
C LEU A 336 -13.00 12.25 -19.92
N LEU A 337 -13.01 11.29 -20.84
CA LEU A 337 -12.01 11.16 -21.91
C LEU A 337 -12.49 11.78 -23.23
N SER A 338 -13.81 11.78 -23.44
CA SER A 338 -14.48 12.30 -24.64
C SER A 338 -15.94 12.60 -24.32
N GLY A 339 -16.53 13.58 -25.01
CA GLY A 339 -17.92 14.03 -24.82
C GLY A 339 -18.16 14.80 -23.50
N ASN A 340 -19.43 14.86 -23.08
CA ASN A 340 -19.88 15.54 -21.87
C ASN A 340 -20.94 14.67 -21.16
N LEU A 341 -21.04 14.79 -19.83
CA LEU A 341 -22.07 14.10 -19.03
C LEU A 341 -22.85 15.10 -18.18
N SER A 342 -24.17 15.04 -18.22
CA SER A 342 -25.08 15.95 -17.52
C SER A 342 -26.05 15.17 -16.61
N GLU A 343 -26.63 15.85 -15.62
CA GLU A 343 -27.68 15.24 -14.80
C GLU A 343 -28.92 14.91 -15.62
N ASN A 344 -29.60 13.82 -15.25
CA ASN A 344 -30.70 13.18 -15.97
C ASN A 344 -30.32 12.51 -17.30
N ASP A 345 -29.04 12.53 -17.70
CA ASP A 345 -28.59 11.68 -18.82
C ASP A 345 -28.80 10.20 -18.50
N ARG A 346 -29.22 9.44 -19.51
CA ARG A 346 -29.30 7.98 -19.43
C ARG A 346 -28.00 7.37 -19.89
N ILE A 347 -27.39 6.59 -18.99
CA ILE A 347 -26.09 5.97 -19.19
C ILE A 347 -26.17 4.44 -19.19
N SER A 348 -25.22 3.84 -19.89
CA SER A 348 -24.94 2.41 -19.90
C SER A 348 -23.46 2.22 -19.56
N ILE A 349 -23.13 1.13 -18.86
CA ILE A 349 -21.75 0.81 -18.48
C ILE A 349 -21.23 -0.24 -19.45
N VAL A 350 -20.04 -0.01 -19.99
CA VAL A 350 -19.36 -0.88 -20.94
C VAL A 350 -18.04 -1.32 -20.33
N GLU A 351 -17.86 -2.62 -20.14
CA GLU A 351 -16.56 -3.21 -19.81
C GLU A 351 -15.74 -3.40 -21.09
N PRO A 352 -14.54 -2.80 -21.21
CA PRO A 352 -13.64 -3.06 -22.32
C PRO A 352 -13.28 -4.54 -22.46
N SER A 353 -12.96 -4.98 -23.68
CA SER A 353 -12.50 -6.36 -23.90
C SER A 353 -11.13 -6.58 -23.26
N ILE A 354 -11.00 -7.69 -22.53
CA ILE A 354 -9.73 -8.16 -21.93
C ILE A 354 -9.19 -9.38 -22.70
N ASP A 355 -10.06 -10.33 -23.08
CA ASP A 355 -9.68 -11.62 -23.67
C ASP A 355 -9.96 -11.73 -25.19
N GLY A 356 -10.09 -10.61 -25.90
CA GLY A 356 -10.52 -10.59 -27.33
C GLY A 356 -11.98 -10.99 -27.57
N LYS A 357 -12.71 -11.41 -26.53
CA LYS A 357 -14.18 -11.46 -26.52
C LYS A 357 -14.68 -10.03 -26.37
N GLY A 358 -15.40 -9.51 -27.37
CA GLY A 358 -15.75 -8.09 -27.51
C GLY A 358 -16.38 -7.42 -26.27
N PRO A 359 -16.44 -6.08 -26.24
CA PRO A 359 -16.82 -5.31 -25.05
C PRO A 359 -18.18 -5.75 -24.50
N LYS A 360 -18.25 -5.90 -23.17
CA LYS A 360 -19.48 -6.35 -22.50
C LYS A 360 -20.29 -5.15 -22.05
N VAL A 361 -21.57 -5.16 -22.38
CA VAL A 361 -22.51 -4.11 -21.96
C VAL A 361 -23.24 -4.56 -20.70
N GLY A 362 -23.33 -3.68 -19.71
CA GLY A 362 -24.21 -3.84 -18.55
C GLY A 362 -25.67 -3.99 -19.00
N LYS A 363 -26.42 -4.90 -18.35
CA LYS A 363 -27.82 -5.18 -18.75
C LYS A 363 -28.76 -4.02 -18.46
N ASP A 364 -28.47 -3.27 -17.41
CA ASP A 364 -29.31 -2.20 -16.90
C ASP A 364 -28.85 -0.83 -17.40
N ASN A 365 -29.81 0.09 -17.49
CA ASN A 365 -29.57 1.47 -17.87
C ASN A 365 -29.90 2.38 -16.69
N TYR A 366 -29.02 3.33 -16.41
CA TYR A 366 -29.09 4.16 -15.23
C TYR A 366 -29.37 5.61 -15.61
N SER A 367 -29.99 6.36 -14.71
CA SER A 367 -30.24 7.80 -14.88
C SER A 367 -29.32 8.53 -13.92
N VAL A 368 -28.49 9.45 -14.41
CA VAL A 368 -27.62 10.22 -13.53
C VAL A 368 -28.46 11.13 -12.64
N GLN A 369 -28.33 10.96 -11.32
CA GLN A 369 -29.11 11.65 -10.29
C GLN A 369 -28.35 12.90 -9.80
N GLU A 370 -27.03 12.77 -9.66
CA GLU A 370 -26.14 13.80 -9.18
C GLU A 370 -24.74 13.57 -9.76
N LEU A 371 -24.07 14.64 -10.17
CA LEU A 371 -22.66 14.58 -10.56
C LEU A 371 -21.93 15.89 -10.24
N GLY A 372 -20.62 15.82 -10.07
CA GLY A 372 -19.82 16.97 -9.67
C GLY A 372 -18.33 16.73 -9.56
N LEU A 373 -17.61 17.71 -9.02
CA LEU A 373 -16.20 17.62 -8.68
C LEU A 373 -16.00 17.20 -7.21
N VAL A 374 -14.79 16.75 -6.89
CA VAL A 374 -14.38 16.34 -5.54
C VAL A 374 -13.29 17.31 -5.06
N MET A 375 -13.52 18.08 -3.97
CA MET A 375 -12.50 18.95 -3.33
C MET A 375 -12.90 19.56 -1.98
N PRO A 376 -12.10 19.30 -0.92
CA PRO A 376 -12.01 17.98 -0.26
C PRO A 376 -13.39 17.35 -0.01
N ASP A 377 -14.43 18.17 0.10
CA ASP A 377 -15.83 17.79 0.14
C ASP A 377 -16.40 17.77 -1.31
N ARG A 378 -17.57 17.17 -1.55
CA ARG A 378 -18.13 17.04 -2.91
C ARG A 378 -18.94 18.26 -3.32
N ILE A 379 -18.70 18.76 -4.54
CA ILE A 379 -19.38 19.92 -5.10
C ILE A 379 -20.15 19.47 -6.35
N ARG A 380 -21.48 19.48 -6.28
CA ARG A 380 -22.38 19.19 -7.40
C ARG A 380 -22.26 20.29 -8.47
N THR A 381 -21.85 19.93 -9.68
CA THR A 381 -21.72 20.87 -10.82
C THR A 381 -22.85 20.73 -11.84
N GLY A 382 -23.61 19.64 -11.81
CA GLY A 382 -24.68 19.35 -12.76
C GLY A 382 -24.21 18.93 -14.16
N LYS A 383 -22.99 19.31 -14.56
CA LYS A 383 -22.31 18.87 -15.78
C LYS A 383 -20.82 18.62 -15.55
N LEU A 384 -20.29 17.58 -16.21
CA LEU A 384 -18.86 17.29 -16.36
C LEU A 384 -18.46 17.38 -17.83
N HIS A 385 -17.24 17.88 -18.06
CA HIS A 385 -16.63 18.12 -19.37
C HIS A 385 -15.36 17.28 -19.58
N ILE A 386 -14.90 17.17 -20.82
CA ILE A 386 -13.68 16.47 -21.20
C ILE A 386 -12.46 16.90 -20.35
N GLY A 387 -11.65 15.95 -19.92
CA GLY A 387 -10.49 16.17 -19.05
C GLY A 387 -10.80 16.29 -17.56
N GLN A 388 -12.05 16.60 -17.18
CA GLN A 388 -12.43 16.74 -15.77
C GLN A 388 -12.47 15.37 -15.06
N MET A 389 -12.04 15.36 -13.79
CA MET A 389 -12.21 14.24 -12.87
C MET A 389 -13.28 14.60 -11.83
N GLY A 390 -14.24 13.70 -11.61
CA GLY A 390 -15.41 14.01 -10.79
C GLY A 390 -16.14 12.77 -10.31
N TYR A 391 -17.23 12.96 -9.57
CA TYR A 391 -18.08 11.87 -9.11
C TYR A 391 -19.40 11.82 -9.88
N VAL A 392 -19.96 10.61 -10.02
CA VAL A 392 -21.26 10.34 -10.63
C VAL A 392 -22.06 9.43 -9.71
N VAL A 393 -23.32 9.77 -9.46
CA VAL A 393 -24.31 8.95 -8.76
C VAL A 393 -25.48 8.69 -9.72
N ALA A 394 -25.73 7.43 -10.03
CA ALA A 394 -26.77 7.05 -11.01
C ALA A 394 -27.76 5.98 -10.49
N GLY A 395 -27.77 5.72 -9.18
CA GLY A 395 -28.69 4.75 -8.57
C GLY A 395 -28.26 3.28 -8.74
N LEU A 396 -27.00 3.03 -9.10
CA LEU A 396 -26.37 1.71 -9.01
C LEU A 396 -26.46 1.15 -7.59
N ARG A 397 -26.60 -0.18 -7.48
CA ARG A 397 -26.74 -0.88 -6.19
C ARG A 397 -25.46 -1.57 -5.72
N ASP A 398 -24.66 -2.06 -6.66
CA ASP A 398 -23.45 -2.83 -6.40
C ASP A 398 -22.26 -2.19 -7.14
N PRO A 399 -21.16 -1.80 -6.46
CA PRO A 399 -19.98 -1.25 -7.11
C PRO A 399 -19.36 -2.17 -8.16
N ARG A 400 -19.63 -3.48 -8.08
CA ARG A 400 -19.19 -4.49 -9.07
C ARG A 400 -19.87 -4.34 -10.43
N GLU A 401 -20.92 -3.52 -10.55
CA GLU A 401 -21.54 -3.07 -11.81
C GLU A 401 -20.72 -1.97 -12.51
N ALA A 402 -19.97 -1.16 -11.75
CA ALA A 402 -19.11 -0.07 -12.24
C ALA A 402 -17.67 -0.28 -11.77
N ARG A 403 -17.00 -1.30 -12.32
CA ARG A 403 -15.63 -1.64 -11.94
C ARG A 403 -14.65 -0.56 -12.39
N PRO A 404 -13.53 -0.35 -11.68
CA PRO A 404 -12.41 0.43 -12.19
C PRO A 404 -12.00 -0.05 -13.59
N GLY A 405 -11.86 0.88 -14.54
CA GLY A 405 -11.60 0.60 -15.95
C GLY A 405 -12.83 0.46 -16.85
N SER A 406 -14.04 0.28 -16.29
CA SER A 406 -15.28 0.35 -17.07
C SER A 406 -15.51 1.75 -17.65
N ILE A 407 -16.17 1.83 -18.80
CA ILE A 407 -16.51 3.08 -19.49
C ILE A 407 -18.01 3.34 -19.36
N ILE A 408 -18.36 4.50 -18.83
CA ILE A 408 -19.72 5.05 -18.85
C ILE A 408 -19.91 5.77 -20.19
N SER A 409 -20.98 5.40 -20.90
CA SER A 409 -21.42 6.03 -22.15
C SER A 409 -22.91 6.37 -22.11
N LEU A 410 -23.38 7.25 -23.00
CA LEU A 410 -24.81 7.55 -23.13
C LEU A 410 -25.54 6.38 -23.78
N GLN A 411 -26.68 5.98 -23.22
CA GLN A 411 -27.49 4.86 -23.72
C GLN A 411 -27.83 5.00 -25.21
N LYS A 412 -28.10 6.23 -25.68
CA LYS A 412 -28.49 6.52 -27.06
C LYS A 412 -27.39 6.24 -28.08
N THR A 413 -26.11 6.38 -27.68
CA THR A 413 -24.95 6.28 -28.57
C THR A 413 -24.07 5.06 -28.31
N MET A 414 -24.26 4.38 -27.17
CA MET A 414 -23.55 3.17 -26.77
C MET A 414 -23.51 2.09 -27.87
N GLN A 415 -24.62 1.85 -28.57
CA GLN A 415 -24.65 0.84 -29.63
C GLN A 415 -23.81 1.25 -30.84
N THR A 416 -23.80 2.55 -31.17
CA THR A 416 -22.94 3.13 -32.21
C THR A 416 -21.48 2.92 -31.83
N LEU A 417 -21.07 3.39 -30.65
CA LEU A 417 -19.71 3.29 -30.11
C LEU A 417 -19.12 1.88 -30.22
N ILE A 418 -19.92 0.86 -29.88
CA ILE A 418 -19.50 -0.55 -29.97
C ILE A 418 -19.46 -1.02 -31.43
N SER A 419 -20.43 -0.64 -32.26
CA SER A 419 -20.49 -1.05 -33.68
C SER A 419 -19.43 -0.40 -34.56
N THR A 420 -18.89 0.77 -34.15
CA THR A 420 -17.81 1.48 -34.83
C THR A 420 -16.42 1.12 -34.30
N GLU A 421 -16.32 0.15 -33.39
CA GLU A 421 -15.08 -0.32 -32.76
C GLU A 421 -14.23 0.82 -32.15
N MET A 422 -14.91 1.85 -31.62
CA MET A 422 -14.25 3.03 -31.04
C MET A 422 -13.37 2.69 -29.83
N GLU A 423 -12.34 3.50 -29.64
CA GLU A 423 -11.33 3.33 -28.60
C GLU A 423 -11.99 3.31 -27.21
N LEU A 424 -12.00 2.12 -26.61
CA LEU A 424 -12.39 1.86 -25.23
C LEU A 424 -11.10 1.58 -24.45
N PRO A 425 -10.39 2.63 -23.95
CA PRO A 425 -9.09 2.47 -23.32
C PRO A 425 -9.20 1.62 -22.06
N SER A 426 -8.89 0.33 -22.21
CA SER A 426 -8.91 -0.63 -21.13
C SER A 426 -7.86 -0.26 -20.09
N SER A 427 -8.21 -0.37 -18.81
CA SER A 427 -7.17 -0.73 -17.84
C SER A 427 -6.73 -2.14 -18.22
N ALA A 428 -5.48 -2.27 -18.70
CA ALA A 428 -4.83 -3.57 -18.89
C ALA A 428 -5.11 -4.42 -17.65
N ALA A 429 -5.68 -5.60 -17.86
CA ALA A 429 -6.54 -6.24 -16.87
C ALA A 429 -5.89 -6.30 -15.49
N LEU A 430 -6.43 -5.51 -14.58
CA LEU A 430 -6.06 -5.51 -13.18
C LEU A 430 -6.68 -6.75 -12.51
N THR A 431 -6.26 -7.93 -12.96
CA THR A 431 -6.61 -9.22 -12.36
C THR A 431 -5.86 -9.36 -11.06
N HIS A 432 -6.50 -8.89 -9.98
CA HIS A 432 -5.99 -8.96 -8.63
C HIS A 432 -6.19 -10.36 -8.05
N GLN A 433 -5.28 -11.29 -8.38
CA GLN A 433 -5.16 -12.50 -7.58
C GLN A 433 -4.70 -12.10 -6.17
N SER A 434 -5.32 -12.67 -5.14
CA SER A 434 -4.86 -12.46 -3.78
C SER A 434 -3.54 -13.18 -3.54
N VAL A 435 -2.57 -12.46 -2.98
CA VAL A 435 -1.25 -13.03 -2.66
C VAL A 435 -1.28 -13.82 -1.35
N LEU A 436 -2.34 -13.65 -0.55
CA LEU A 436 -2.58 -14.32 0.74
C LEU A 436 -4.05 -14.73 0.88
N TYR A 437 -4.31 -15.83 1.58
CA TYR A 437 -5.66 -16.26 1.96
C TYR A 437 -5.73 -16.53 3.46
N ALA A 438 -6.80 -16.07 4.12
CA ALA A 438 -7.11 -16.39 5.51
C ALA A 438 -8.60 -16.76 5.66
N SER A 439 -8.92 -17.50 6.72
CA SER A 439 -10.29 -17.83 7.08
C SER A 439 -10.79 -16.83 8.13
N VAL A 440 -11.98 -16.28 7.92
CA VAL A 440 -12.64 -15.34 8.83
C VAL A 440 -13.85 -16.02 9.44
N HIS A 441 -13.90 -16.09 10.77
CA HIS A 441 -14.94 -16.76 11.54
C HIS A 441 -15.52 -15.82 12.60
N PRO A 442 -16.81 -15.93 12.94
CA PRO A 442 -17.39 -15.13 14.02
C PRO A 442 -16.82 -15.59 15.37
N MET A 443 -16.74 -14.67 16.34
CA MET A 443 -16.35 -15.02 17.72
C MET A 443 -17.41 -15.88 18.43
N GLU A 444 -18.69 -15.71 18.07
CA GLU A 444 -19.84 -16.45 18.61
C GLU A 444 -20.51 -17.30 17.51
N GLY A 445 -21.08 -18.44 17.88
CA GLY A 445 -21.47 -19.49 16.93
C GLY A 445 -22.68 -19.19 16.03
N ASP A 446 -23.42 -18.14 16.35
CA ASP A 446 -24.60 -17.62 15.65
C ASP A 446 -24.33 -16.33 14.85
N GLY A 447 -23.19 -15.66 15.07
CA GLY A 447 -22.80 -14.42 14.38
C GLY A 447 -22.40 -14.57 12.90
N PHE A 448 -22.57 -15.75 12.28
CA PHE A 448 -22.09 -16.00 10.92
C PHE A 448 -22.80 -15.16 9.86
N ASP A 449 -24.13 -15.06 9.90
CA ASP A 449 -24.90 -14.33 8.89
C ASP A 449 -24.64 -12.82 8.95
N GLU A 450 -24.45 -12.29 10.15
CA GLU A 450 -24.10 -10.88 10.38
C GLU A 450 -22.68 -10.56 9.90
N MET A 451 -21.70 -11.40 10.28
CA MET A 451 -20.33 -11.32 9.78
C MET A 451 -20.29 -11.44 8.25
N HIS A 452 -21.03 -12.38 7.66
CA HIS A 452 -21.10 -12.58 6.22
C HIS A 452 -21.66 -11.35 5.50
N ALA A 453 -22.73 -10.75 6.04
CA ALA A 453 -23.30 -9.52 5.51
C ALA A 453 -22.31 -8.33 5.62
N ALA A 454 -21.61 -8.20 6.75
CA ALA A 454 -20.62 -7.14 6.96
C ALA A 454 -19.40 -7.28 6.04
N VAL A 455 -18.82 -8.49 5.93
CA VAL A 455 -17.67 -8.76 5.05
C VAL A 455 -18.04 -8.54 3.58
N ASN A 456 -19.23 -8.96 3.14
CA ASN A 456 -19.70 -8.63 1.79
C ASN A 456 -19.86 -7.13 1.56
N ARG A 457 -20.44 -6.38 2.52
CA ARG A 457 -20.53 -4.91 2.43
C ARG A 457 -19.16 -4.23 2.39
N LEU A 458 -18.19 -4.71 3.15
CA LEU A 458 -16.83 -4.18 3.18
C LEU A 458 -16.15 -4.40 1.81
N ALA A 459 -16.30 -5.58 1.20
CA ALA A 459 -15.76 -5.88 -0.13
C ALA A 459 -16.46 -5.15 -1.30
N LEU A 460 -17.66 -4.58 -1.11
CA LEU A 460 -18.19 -3.60 -2.08
C LEU A 460 -17.28 -2.37 -2.19
N ASN A 461 -16.58 -2.03 -1.11
CA ASN A 461 -15.71 -0.87 -1.01
C ASN A 461 -14.22 -1.23 -1.14
N ASP A 462 -13.86 -2.51 -1.14
CA ASP A 462 -12.46 -2.95 -1.13
C ASP A 462 -12.21 -3.94 -2.27
N THR A 463 -11.73 -3.40 -3.39
CA THR A 463 -11.52 -4.15 -4.64
C THR A 463 -10.35 -5.14 -4.57
N GLY A 464 -9.55 -5.10 -3.50
CA GLY A 464 -8.46 -6.04 -3.26
C GLY A 464 -8.85 -7.31 -2.50
N LEU A 465 -10.12 -7.47 -2.11
CA LEU A 465 -10.64 -8.62 -1.37
C LEU A 465 -11.34 -9.64 -2.28
N GLU A 466 -10.89 -10.89 -2.23
CA GLU A 466 -11.60 -12.03 -2.85
C GLU A 466 -12.36 -12.81 -1.77
N ILE A 467 -13.69 -12.95 -1.89
CA ILE A 467 -14.49 -13.71 -0.91
C ILE A 467 -14.98 -15.02 -1.51
N HIS A 468 -14.58 -16.12 -0.88
CA HIS A 468 -15.02 -17.47 -1.20
C HIS A 468 -15.75 -18.05 0.02
N GLN A 469 -16.92 -18.65 -0.20
CA GLN A 469 -17.59 -19.41 0.87
C GLN A 469 -16.81 -20.70 1.11
N THR A 470 -16.43 -20.98 2.36
CA THR A 470 -15.77 -22.25 2.68
C THR A 470 -16.73 -23.41 2.46
N ALA A 471 -16.25 -24.51 1.90
CA ALA A 471 -17.05 -25.72 1.69
C ALA A 471 -17.62 -26.23 3.03
N GLY A 472 -18.93 -26.04 3.22
CA GLY A 472 -19.61 -26.39 4.47
C GLY A 472 -20.93 -25.67 4.72
N SER A 473 -21.14 -24.47 4.17
CA SER A 473 -22.33 -23.63 4.43
C SER A 473 -23.70 -24.23 4.05
N SER A 474 -23.78 -25.44 3.50
CA SER A 474 -25.04 -26.10 3.09
C SER A 474 -25.39 -27.37 3.89
N SER A 475 -24.75 -27.64 5.03
CA SER A 475 -25.15 -28.72 5.94
C SER A 475 -24.73 -28.44 7.39
N ASN A 476 -25.42 -29.04 8.38
CA ASN A 476 -25.23 -28.84 9.82
C ASN A 476 -23.90 -29.40 10.39
N SER A 477 -22.83 -29.43 9.58
CA SER A 477 -21.51 -30.01 9.89
C SER A 477 -20.39 -29.33 9.10
N GLY A 478 -20.56 -28.05 8.75
CA GLY A 478 -19.77 -27.33 7.74
C GLY A 478 -18.77 -26.29 8.23
N GLY A 479 -18.34 -26.40 9.49
CA GLY A 479 -17.14 -25.73 9.97
C GLY A 479 -16.24 -26.77 10.61
N GLY A 480 -14.91 -26.59 10.54
CA GLY A 480 -14.00 -27.39 11.35
C GLY A 480 -14.48 -27.36 12.82
N PRO A 481 -14.42 -28.48 13.57
CA PRO A 481 -15.20 -28.71 14.80
C PRO A 481 -14.91 -27.74 15.97
N PHE A 482 -14.02 -26.80 15.73
CA PHE A 482 -13.45 -25.83 16.65
C PHE A 482 -13.95 -24.39 16.45
N LEU A 483 -14.08 -23.91 15.19
CA LEU A 483 -14.44 -22.52 14.88
C LEU A 483 -15.85 -22.34 14.29
N GLY A 484 -16.49 -23.41 13.80
CA GLY A 484 -17.77 -23.27 13.12
C GLY A 484 -17.63 -22.68 11.70
N PRO A 485 -18.74 -22.24 11.07
CA PRO A 485 -18.74 -21.75 9.69
C PRO A 485 -17.88 -20.48 9.55
N GLY A 486 -17.40 -20.22 8.34
CA GLY A 486 -16.53 -19.07 8.06
C GLY A 486 -16.52 -18.67 6.59
N LEU A 487 -15.68 -17.67 6.28
CA LEU A 487 -15.39 -17.21 4.93
C LEU A 487 -13.90 -17.38 4.64
N ARG A 488 -13.55 -17.84 3.45
CA ARG A 488 -12.18 -17.76 2.94
C ARG A 488 -12.06 -16.39 2.27
N VAL A 489 -11.15 -15.56 2.75
CA VAL A 489 -10.93 -14.20 2.25
C VAL A 489 -9.49 -14.11 1.75
N GLY A 490 -9.35 -13.63 0.51
CA GLY A 490 -8.10 -13.31 -0.13
C GLY A 490 -7.69 -11.85 0.13
N PHE A 491 -6.39 -11.64 0.30
CA PHE A 491 -5.77 -10.36 0.64
C PHE A 491 -4.52 -10.09 -0.20
N GLN A 492 -4.19 -8.81 -0.32
CA GLN A 492 -3.01 -8.33 -1.06
C GLN A 492 -1.71 -8.31 -0.22
N GLY A 493 -1.81 -8.50 1.11
CA GLY A 493 -0.66 -8.51 2.02
C GLY A 493 -1.07 -8.52 3.49
N LEU A 494 -0.09 -8.52 4.40
CA LEU A 494 -0.31 -8.61 5.86
C LEU A 494 -0.97 -7.36 6.46
N LEU A 495 -0.56 -6.16 6.03
CA LEU A 495 -1.18 -4.91 6.47
C LEU A 495 -2.63 -4.82 5.99
N HIS A 496 -2.93 -5.36 4.81
CA HIS A 496 -4.31 -5.46 4.33
C HIS A 496 -5.16 -6.34 5.26
N VAL A 497 -4.67 -7.50 5.72
CA VAL A 497 -5.37 -8.33 6.73
C VAL A 497 -5.65 -7.55 8.02
N GLU A 498 -4.69 -6.77 8.51
CA GLU A 498 -4.88 -5.96 9.72
C GLU A 498 -5.90 -4.83 9.53
N VAL A 499 -5.81 -4.11 8.41
CA VAL A 499 -6.72 -3.02 8.07
C VAL A 499 -8.14 -3.55 7.87
N PHE A 500 -8.30 -4.70 7.21
CA PHE A 500 -9.59 -5.39 7.10
C PHE A 500 -10.19 -5.70 8.47
N ARG A 501 -9.42 -6.31 9.39
CA ARG A 501 -9.90 -6.63 10.75
C ARG A 501 -10.28 -5.36 11.52
N GLN A 502 -9.48 -4.31 11.41
CA GLN A 502 -9.74 -3.03 12.07
C GLN A 502 -11.01 -2.36 11.52
N ARG A 503 -11.20 -2.36 10.19
CA ARG A 503 -12.41 -1.82 9.53
C ARG A 503 -13.66 -2.63 9.87
N LEU A 504 -13.58 -3.95 10.01
CA LEU A 504 -14.71 -4.77 10.43
C LEU A 504 -15.19 -4.39 11.85
N LEU A 505 -14.26 -4.11 12.76
CA LEU A 505 -14.56 -3.61 14.11
C LEU A 505 -15.07 -2.16 14.09
N ASP A 506 -14.44 -1.26 13.33
CA ASP A 506 -14.75 0.17 13.35
C ASP A 506 -16.01 0.56 12.54
N GLU A 507 -16.34 -0.16 11.47
CA GLU A 507 -17.48 0.13 10.59
C GLU A 507 -18.73 -0.69 10.93
N PHE A 508 -18.57 -1.85 11.57
CA PHE A 508 -19.67 -2.79 11.85
C PHE A 508 -19.76 -3.23 13.31
N GLU A 509 -18.85 -2.82 14.20
CA GLU A 509 -18.77 -3.24 15.61
C GLU A 509 -18.57 -4.76 15.81
N LEU A 510 -18.03 -5.46 14.78
CA LEU A 510 -17.86 -6.91 14.78
C LEU A 510 -16.41 -7.34 15.03
N GLU A 511 -16.20 -8.09 16.11
CA GLU A 511 -14.98 -8.86 16.32
C GLU A 511 -15.07 -10.23 15.60
N ALA A 512 -14.11 -10.48 14.69
CA ALA A 512 -13.98 -11.76 14.00
C ALA A 512 -12.60 -12.38 14.24
N ILE A 513 -12.58 -13.72 14.33
CA ILE A 513 -11.36 -14.52 14.36
C ILE A 513 -10.84 -14.61 12.93
N VAL A 514 -9.63 -14.11 12.71
CA VAL A 514 -8.93 -14.23 11.42
C VAL A 514 -7.78 -15.23 11.59
N THR A 515 -7.81 -16.32 10.83
CA THR A 515 -6.76 -17.35 10.90
C THR A 515 -5.43 -16.83 10.33
N PRO A 516 -4.28 -17.49 10.62
CA PRO A 516 -3.00 -17.11 10.06
C PRO A 516 -3.08 -17.08 8.52
N PRO A 517 -2.71 -15.96 7.86
CA PRO A 517 -2.73 -15.90 6.41
C PRO A 517 -1.72 -16.89 5.81
N LYS A 518 -2.13 -17.52 4.71
CA LYS A 518 -1.40 -18.58 4.01
C LYS A 518 -1.17 -18.17 2.57
N VAL A 519 -0.08 -18.66 2.00
CA VAL A 519 0.21 -18.51 0.57
C VAL A 519 -0.41 -19.68 -0.20
N PRO A 520 -0.89 -19.48 -1.44
CA PRO A 520 -1.32 -20.58 -2.28
C PRO A 520 -0.11 -21.41 -2.75
N TYR A 521 -0.29 -22.73 -2.84
CA TYR A 521 0.71 -23.67 -3.39
C TYR A 521 0.17 -24.34 -4.65
N ARG A 522 1.02 -24.64 -5.64
CA ARG A 522 0.62 -25.50 -6.76
C ARG A 522 1.06 -26.94 -6.49
N ILE A 523 0.13 -27.88 -6.52
CA ILE A 523 0.39 -29.31 -6.35
C ILE A 523 0.38 -29.99 -7.72
N ARG A 524 1.50 -30.60 -8.10
CA ARG A 524 1.59 -31.47 -9.28
C ARG A 524 1.43 -32.92 -8.87
N TYR A 525 0.33 -33.56 -9.25
CA TYR A 525 0.10 -34.97 -8.95
C TYR A 525 0.98 -35.87 -9.83
N LEU A 526 1.52 -36.93 -9.25
CA LEU A 526 2.32 -37.94 -9.93
C LEU A 526 1.55 -39.25 -10.00
N GLU A 527 1.59 -39.92 -11.16
CA GLU A 527 0.95 -41.22 -11.32
C GLU A 527 1.53 -42.27 -10.36
N SER A 528 0.65 -43.13 -9.83
CA SER A 528 1.03 -44.23 -8.97
C SER A 528 0.19 -45.49 -9.26
N LYS A 529 0.69 -46.66 -8.88
CA LYS A 529 -0.09 -47.92 -9.02
C LYS A 529 -1.40 -47.91 -8.23
N ASN A 530 -1.49 -47.09 -7.18
CA ASN A 530 -2.61 -47.02 -6.25
C ASN A 530 -3.50 -45.78 -6.47
N TYR A 531 -3.07 -44.83 -7.31
CA TYR A 531 -3.80 -43.61 -7.64
C TYR A 531 -3.61 -43.28 -9.12
N LYS A 532 -4.70 -43.39 -9.88
CA LYS A 532 -4.80 -42.88 -11.25
C LYS A 532 -5.53 -41.54 -11.21
N ARG A 533 -4.95 -40.51 -11.85
CA ARG A 533 -5.59 -39.20 -12.03
C ARG A 533 -6.99 -39.37 -12.62
N PRO A 534 -8.05 -38.78 -12.03
CA PRO A 534 -9.39 -38.83 -12.62
C PRO A 534 -9.37 -38.26 -14.04
N PRO A 535 -10.03 -38.90 -15.03
CA PRO A 535 -10.07 -38.37 -16.39
C PRO A 535 -10.77 -37.00 -16.40
N GLY A 536 -10.01 -35.95 -16.73
CA GLY A 536 -10.48 -34.56 -16.74
C GLY A 536 -10.02 -33.70 -15.56
N ALA A 537 -9.41 -34.26 -14.50
CA ALA A 537 -8.77 -33.46 -13.45
C ALA A 537 -7.53 -32.71 -14.02
N PRO A 538 -7.19 -31.50 -13.54
CA PRO A 538 -6.00 -30.79 -13.99
C PRO A 538 -4.71 -31.52 -13.56
N GLU A 539 -3.57 -31.15 -14.16
CA GLU A 539 -2.26 -31.75 -13.86
C GLU A 539 -1.61 -31.12 -12.64
N GLU A 540 -1.87 -29.82 -12.48
CA GLU A 540 -1.53 -29.01 -11.33
C GLU A 540 -2.81 -28.44 -10.72
N GLU A 541 -2.91 -28.50 -9.40
CA GLU A 541 -4.03 -27.97 -8.62
C GLU A 541 -3.51 -26.84 -7.73
N VAL A 542 -4.22 -25.71 -7.69
CA VAL A 542 -3.87 -24.60 -6.78
C VAL A 542 -4.57 -24.84 -5.45
N ILE A 543 -3.79 -24.92 -4.38
CA ILE A 543 -4.26 -25.13 -3.01
C ILE A 543 -4.09 -23.83 -2.24
N GLU A 544 -5.22 -23.17 -2.01
CA GLU A 544 -5.35 -21.96 -1.18
C GLU A 544 -5.49 -22.30 0.33
N ASP A 545 -5.96 -23.51 0.64
CA ASP A 545 -6.30 -23.93 2.01
C ASP A 545 -5.78 -25.33 2.32
N LEU A 546 -5.34 -25.53 3.55
CA LEU A 546 -4.67 -26.76 3.97
C LEU A 546 -5.66 -27.87 4.34
N THR A 547 -6.97 -27.59 4.36
CA THR A 547 -8.01 -28.63 4.31
C THR A 547 -7.94 -29.43 3.03
N ASP A 548 -7.61 -28.76 1.92
CA ASP A 548 -7.63 -29.30 0.56
C ASP A 548 -6.28 -29.96 0.21
N TRP A 549 -5.33 -29.96 1.16
CA TRP A 549 -4.00 -30.55 1.03
C TRP A 549 -4.06 -32.07 0.76
N PRO A 550 -3.23 -32.63 -0.16
CA PRO A 550 -3.40 -34.01 -0.59
C PRO A 550 -3.16 -35.04 0.52
N GLU A 551 -3.96 -36.10 0.51
CA GLU A 551 -3.82 -37.21 1.46
C GLU A 551 -2.49 -37.95 1.31
N GLN A 552 -1.99 -38.53 2.41
CA GLN A 552 -0.68 -39.22 2.50
C GLN A 552 -0.54 -40.46 1.59
N GLY A 553 -1.62 -40.93 0.96
CA GLY A 553 -1.60 -42.00 -0.05
C GLY A 553 -1.30 -41.52 -1.47
N HIS A 554 -1.45 -40.23 -1.75
CA HIS A 554 -1.19 -39.66 -3.07
C HIS A 554 0.30 -39.33 -3.24
N ARG A 555 0.82 -39.55 -4.44
CA ARG A 555 2.18 -39.12 -4.80
C ARG A 555 2.06 -37.78 -5.52
N PHE A 556 2.72 -36.75 -5.02
CA PHE A 556 2.68 -35.41 -5.60
C PHE A 556 4.01 -34.70 -5.38
N LYS A 557 4.19 -33.57 -6.07
CA LYS A 557 5.21 -32.57 -5.75
C LYS A 557 4.52 -31.27 -5.35
N VAL A 558 5.09 -30.58 -4.37
CA VAL A 558 4.68 -29.22 -4.02
C VAL A 558 5.55 -28.25 -4.80
N LEU A 559 4.91 -27.30 -5.47
CA LEU A 559 5.56 -26.10 -5.98
C LEU A 559 5.15 -24.93 -5.09
N GLU A 560 6.16 -24.19 -4.61
CA GLU A 560 5.97 -22.98 -3.82
C GLU A 560 6.21 -21.72 -4.67
N PRO A 561 5.45 -20.64 -4.44
CA PRO A 561 5.72 -19.34 -5.04
C PRO A 561 7.03 -18.74 -4.51
N MET A 562 7.92 -18.36 -5.43
CA MET A 562 9.16 -17.64 -5.15
C MET A 562 9.00 -16.17 -5.58
N VAL A 563 9.35 -15.23 -4.71
CA VAL A 563 9.27 -13.78 -5.00
C VAL A 563 10.64 -13.12 -4.97
N ASP A 564 10.87 -12.11 -5.80
CA ASP A 564 12.07 -11.27 -5.72
C ASP A 564 11.89 -10.20 -4.62
N VAL A 565 12.66 -10.33 -3.55
CA VAL A 565 12.70 -9.41 -2.40
C VAL A 565 13.84 -8.41 -2.58
N ARG A 566 13.52 -7.13 -2.42
CA ARG A 566 14.45 -6.00 -2.48
C ARG A 566 14.53 -5.35 -1.10
N ILE A 567 15.72 -5.27 -0.50
CA ILE A 567 15.96 -4.70 0.83
C ILE A 567 16.90 -3.51 0.68
N LEU A 568 16.52 -2.34 1.21
CA LEU A 568 17.42 -1.20 1.39
C LEU A 568 17.79 -1.09 2.87
N ALA A 569 19.09 -1.06 3.17
CA ALA A 569 19.59 -0.96 4.54
C ALA A 569 21.03 -0.39 4.59
N PRO A 570 21.46 0.16 5.74
CA PRO A 570 22.87 0.51 5.94
C PRO A 570 23.81 -0.71 5.83
N MET A 571 25.00 -0.52 5.27
CA MET A 571 25.99 -1.59 5.06
C MET A 571 26.41 -2.29 6.37
N GLU A 572 26.34 -1.59 7.50
CA GLU A 572 26.63 -2.12 8.85
C GLU A 572 25.81 -3.38 9.18
N TYR A 573 24.58 -3.48 8.66
CA TYR A 573 23.67 -4.61 8.89
C TYR A 573 23.78 -5.74 7.84
N ALA A 574 24.70 -5.62 6.86
CA ALA A 574 24.82 -6.58 5.76
C ALA A 574 24.97 -8.04 6.24
N GLY A 575 25.74 -8.28 7.29
CA GLY A 575 25.91 -9.62 7.88
C GLY A 575 24.60 -10.20 8.38
N SER A 576 23.87 -9.43 9.21
CA SER A 576 22.57 -9.82 9.78
C SER A 576 21.52 -10.07 8.68
N ILE A 577 21.49 -9.22 7.65
CA ILE A 577 20.57 -9.37 6.51
C ILE A 577 20.89 -10.63 5.72
N MET A 578 22.17 -10.88 5.40
CA MET A 578 22.58 -12.09 4.69
C MET A 578 22.28 -13.37 5.48
N GLU A 579 22.41 -13.35 6.81
CA GLU A 579 22.03 -14.47 7.68
C GLU A 579 20.51 -14.68 7.69
N LEU A 580 19.73 -13.62 7.86
CA LEU A 580 18.26 -13.65 7.81
C LEU A 580 17.75 -14.20 6.48
N THR A 581 18.21 -13.65 5.35
CA THR A 581 17.81 -14.10 4.02
C THR A 581 18.15 -15.58 3.81
N LYS A 582 19.34 -16.05 4.23
CA LYS A 582 19.69 -17.48 4.15
C LYS A 582 18.82 -18.35 5.05
N ARG A 583 18.54 -17.92 6.28
CA ARG A 583 17.65 -18.61 7.24
C ARG A 583 16.25 -18.77 6.66
N LYS A 584 15.77 -17.78 5.91
CA LYS A 584 14.49 -17.74 5.19
C LYS A 584 14.61 -18.26 3.74
N ARG A 585 15.58 -19.16 3.48
CA ARG A 585 15.80 -19.91 2.23
C ARG A 585 16.01 -19.06 0.96
N GLY A 586 16.44 -17.80 1.11
CA GLY A 586 16.70 -16.90 -0.01
C GLY A 586 17.91 -17.31 -0.85
N ILE A 587 17.73 -17.27 -2.17
CA ILE A 587 18.72 -17.62 -3.19
C ILE A 587 19.06 -16.41 -4.07
N LYS A 588 20.09 -16.56 -4.92
CA LYS A 588 20.55 -15.52 -5.87
C LYS A 588 20.85 -14.16 -5.22
N ILE A 589 21.29 -14.14 -3.96
CA ILE A 589 21.57 -12.92 -3.19
C ILE A 589 22.61 -12.06 -3.94
N ARG A 590 22.26 -10.81 -4.23
CA ARG A 590 23.13 -9.78 -4.82
C ARG A 590 23.10 -8.52 -3.97
N THR A 591 24.15 -7.73 -4.07
CA THR A 591 24.26 -6.42 -3.41
C THR A 591 24.72 -5.34 -4.40
N LYS A 592 24.23 -4.12 -4.23
CA LYS A 592 24.63 -2.92 -4.98
C LYS A 592 24.63 -1.72 -4.00
N PRO A 593 25.69 -0.89 -3.94
CA PRO A 593 25.62 0.37 -3.20
C PRO A 593 24.58 1.31 -3.84
N VAL A 594 23.89 2.09 -2.99
CA VAL A 594 22.96 3.15 -3.40
C VAL A 594 23.57 4.52 -3.17
N ASP A 595 24.15 4.71 -1.98
CA ASP A 595 24.96 5.86 -1.61
C ASP A 595 26.12 5.39 -0.71
N GLU A 596 26.81 6.31 -0.02
CA GLU A 596 27.94 5.98 0.87
C GLU A 596 27.54 5.09 2.07
N HIS A 597 26.25 5.07 2.44
CA HIS A 597 25.74 4.41 3.64
C HIS A 597 24.74 3.29 3.31
N ILE A 598 23.83 3.52 2.37
CA ILE A 598 22.70 2.63 2.03
C ILE A 598 23.08 1.68 0.89
N TRP A 599 22.71 0.41 1.07
CA TRP A 599 22.93 -0.66 0.10
C TRP A 599 21.62 -1.37 -0.24
N LEU A 600 21.48 -1.72 -1.51
CA LEU A 600 20.41 -2.55 -2.06
C LEU A 600 20.84 -4.01 -2.06
N PHE A 601 20.12 -4.84 -1.33
CA PHE A 601 20.22 -6.29 -1.33
C PHE A 601 19.02 -6.84 -2.11
N THR A 602 19.25 -7.78 -3.04
CA THR A 602 18.16 -8.46 -3.77
C THR A 602 18.31 -9.96 -3.65
N ALA A 603 17.22 -10.68 -3.39
CA ALA A 603 17.21 -12.14 -3.29
C ALA A 603 15.85 -12.71 -3.71
N ALA A 604 15.86 -13.87 -4.39
CA ALA A 604 14.64 -14.63 -4.63
C ALA A 604 14.34 -15.49 -3.39
N MET A 605 13.15 -15.35 -2.81
CA MET A 605 12.77 -15.97 -1.54
C MET A 605 11.41 -16.67 -1.65
N PRO A 606 11.18 -17.80 -0.95
CA PRO A 606 9.85 -18.41 -0.88
C PRO A 606 8.85 -17.47 -0.21
N TRP A 607 7.71 -17.22 -0.84
CA TRP A 607 6.73 -16.25 -0.35
C TRP A 607 6.22 -16.60 1.05
N ALA A 608 6.05 -17.90 1.35
CA ALA A 608 5.69 -18.38 2.68
C ALA A 608 6.64 -17.91 3.79
N ASP A 609 7.94 -17.83 3.52
CA ASP A 609 8.96 -17.40 4.49
C ASP A 609 9.05 -15.87 4.60
N VAL A 610 8.68 -15.13 3.54
CA VAL A 610 8.55 -13.66 3.58
C VAL A 610 7.31 -13.24 4.37
N VAL A 611 6.20 -13.98 4.25
CA VAL A 611 4.96 -13.72 4.97
C VAL A 611 5.06 -14.11 6.46
N THR A 612 5.93 -15.07 6.79
CA THR A 612 6.12 -15.54 8.17
C THR A 612 7.27 -14.77 8.84
N ASP A 613 6.96 -13.78 9.66
CA ASP A 613 7.89 -12.97 10.49
C ASP A 613 9.01 -12.19 9.76
N PHE A 614 9.10 -12.17 8.43
CA PHE A 614 10.26 -11.56 7.77
C PHE A 614 10.39 -10.06 8.04
N HIS A 615 9.28 -9.32 8.02
CA HIS A 615 9.26 -7.89 8.35
C HIS A 615 9.82 -7.63 9.76
N ASP A 616 9.33 -8.38 10.75
CA ASP A 616 9.67 -8.16 12.15
C ASP A 616 11.08 -8.65 12.48
N ASP A 617 11.50 -9.80 11.94
CA ASP A 617 12.89 -10.28 11.98
C ASP A 617 13.84 -9.23 11.35
N LEU A 618 13.49 -8.66 10.20
CA LEU A 618 14.30 -7.67 9.49
C LEU A 618 14.38 -6.35 10.25
N LYS A 619 13.24 -5.80 10.71
CA LYS A 619 13.21 -4.57 11.51
C LYS A 619 13.98 -4.75 12.83
N SER A 620 13.82 -5.88 13.52
CA SER A 620 14.55 -6.20 14.75
C SER A 620 16.06 -6.28 14.53
N THR A 621 16.51 -7.04 13.52
CA THR A 621 17.94 -7.22 13.23
C THR A 621 18.65 -5.98 12.66
N THR A 622 17.90 -4.98 12.18
CA THR A 622 18.42 -3.74 11.58
C THR A 622 18.08 -2.49 12.39
N ALA A 623 17.66 -2.63 13.65
CA ALA A 623 17.21 -1.53 14.51
C ALA A 623 16.14 -0.61 13.87
N GLY A 624 15.34 -1.15 12.94
CA GLY A 624 14.30 -0.46 12.20
C GLY A 624 14.74 0.18 10.88
N TYR A 625 16.05 0.30 10.62
CA TYR A 625 16.61 1.03 9.47
C TYR A 625 16.35 0.38 8.12
N ALA A 626 16.21 -0.94 8.04
CA ALA A 626 15.95 -1.59 6.77
C ALA A 626 14.48 -1.40 6.34
N SER A 627 14.27 -1.11 5.05
CA SER A 627 12.97 -1.32 4.39
C SER A 627 13.10 -2.44 3.37
N PHE A 628 11.99 -3.11 3.07
CA PHE A 628 11.93 -4.05 1.97
C PHE A 628 10.68 -3.86 1.13
N ASP A 629 10.74 -4.38 -0.09
CA ASP A 629 9.63 -4.50 -1.02
C ASP A 629 9.75 -5.83 -1.78
N VAL A 630 8.68 -6.23 -2.46
CA VAL A 630 8.53 -7.54 -3.09
C VAL A 630 7.95 -7.33 -4.48
N SER A 631 8.71 -7.69 -5.51
CA SER A 631 8.32 -7.47 -6.90
C SER A 631 7.88 -8.77 -7.57
N GLU A 632 6.57 -9.07 -7.56
CA GLU A 632 5.84 -9.85 -8.58
C GLU A 632 4.34 -10.03 -8.21
N ALA A 633 3.47 -10.15 -9.22
CA ALA A 633 2.04 -10.42 -9.05
C ALA A 633 1.64 -11.89 -9.36
N ASP A 634 2.41 -12.58 -10.21
CA ASP A 634 2.34 -14.04 -10.41
C ASP A 634 3.76 -14.62 -10.19
N PRO A 635 4.12 -14.97 -8.95
CA PRO A 635 5.48 -15.41 -8.63
C PRO A 635 5.84 -16.75 -9.29
N PRO A 636 7.08 -16.90 -9.83
CA PRO A 636 7.55 -18.15 -10.40
C PRO A 636 7.50 -19.29 -9.38
N GLN A 637 7.09 -20.45 -9.88
CA GLN A 637 6.83 -21.63 -9.06
C GLN A 637 8.06 -22.54 -9.01
N GLN A 638 8.49 -22.94 -7.81
CA GLN A 638 9.67 -23.79 -7.60
C GLN A 638 9.29 -25.07 -6.84
N GLU A 639 9.74 -26.24 -7.30
CA GLU A 639 9.57 -27.50 -6.57
C GLU A 639 10.32 -27.45 -5.22
N ALA A 640 9.65 -27.84 -4.13
CA ALA A 640 10.22 -27.80 -2.78
C ALA A 640 9.76 -28.99 -1.91
N ASP A 641 10.61 -29.44 -0.97
CA ASP A 641 10.28 -30.51 -0.02
C ASP A 641 9.52 -29.94 1.20
N LEU A 642 8.25 -29.63 0.97
CA LEU A 642 7.35 -29.07 1.97
C LEU A 642 6.47 -30.13 2.61
N VAL A 643 6.15 -29.92 3.89
CA VAL A 643 5.23 -30.77 4.68
C VAL A 643 4.14 -29.92 5.33
N LYS A 644 2.92 -30.47 5.36
CA LYS A 644 1.82 -29.95 6.21
C LYS A 644 2.07 -30.41 7.66
N VAL A 645 2.14 -29.45 8.57
CA VAL A 645 2.18 -29.67 10.02
C VAL A 645 0.78 -29.45 10.59
N GLU A 646 0.20 -30.50 11.15
CA GLU A 646 -1.11 -30.50 11.78
C GLU A 646 -0.97 -30.29 13.29
N LEU A 647 -1.73 -29.35 13.85
CA LEU A 647 -1.78 -29.09 15.29
C LEU A 647 -2.98 -29.79 15.91
N LEU A 648 -2.78 -30.41 17.08
CA LEU A 648 -3.79 -31.16 17.80
C LEU A 648 -3.91 -30.70 19.25
N LEU A 649 -5.15 -30.50 19.70
CA LEU A 649 -5.49 -30.21 21.09
C LEU A 649 -6.28 -31.40 21.66
N ASN A 650 -5.76 -32.03 22.72
CA ASN A 650 -6.33 -33.25 23.31
C ASN A 650 -6.61 -34.39 22.30
N SER A 651 -5.77 -34.50 21.26
CA SER A 651 -5.89 -35.43 20.12
C SER A 651 -6.96 -35.07 19.06
N GLU A 652 -7.69 -33.96 19.21
CA GLU A 652 -8.55 -33.38 18.17
C GLU A 652 -7.69 -32.50 17.25
N VAL A 653 -7.82 -32.65 15.93
CA VAL A 653 -7.07 -31.83 14.95
C VAL A 653 -7.68 -30.44 14.87
N VAL A 654 -6.83 -29.42 14.74
CA VAL A 654 -7.24 -28.02 14.60
C VAL A 654 -6.67 -27.47 13.28
N ASP A 655 -7.38 -27.72 12.19
CA ASP A 655 -6.96 -27.32 10.83
C ASP A 655 -6.64 -25.83 10.66
N PRO A 656 -7.35 -24.89 11.33
CA PRO A 656 -6.99 -23.47 11.32
C PRO A 656 -5.59 -23.14 11.88
N LEU A 657 -5.02 -24.00 12.72
CA LEU A 657 -3.64 -23.87 13.25
C LEU A 657 -2.61 -24.66 12.43
N ALA A 658 -3.03 -25.41 11.41
CA ALA A 658 -2.12 -26.13 10.54
C ALA A 658 -1.34 -25.16 9.63
N PHE A 659 -0.08 -25.49 9.37
CA PHE A 659 0.81 -24.69 8.52
C PHE A 659 1.67 -25.58 7.62
N VAL A 660 2.28 -24.98 6.60
CA VAL A 660 3.26 -25.63 5.73
C VAL A 660 4.65 -25.06 6.01
N CYS A 661 5.67 -25.91 5.96
CA CYS A 661 7.07 -25.54 6.12
C CYS A 661 7.99 -26.55 5.41
N HIS A 662 9.26 -26.19 5.22
CA HIS A 662 10.28 -27.12 4.72
C HIS A 662 10.50 -28.28 5.69
N ARG A 663 10.69 -29.51 5.17
CA ARG A 663 10.80 -30.74 5.95
C ARG A 663 11.83 -30.65 7.09
N ASP A 664 13.00 -30.10 6.81
CA ASP A 664 14.09 -29.95 7.80
C ASP A 664 13.71 -29.02 8.98
N ALA A 665 12.90 -28.00 8.72
CA ALA A 665 12.47 -27.03 9.72
C ALA A 665 11.25 -27.52 10.54
N ALA A 666 10.52 -28.52 10.06
CA ALA A 666 9.23 -28.92 10.63
C ALA A 666 9.32 -29.25 12.12
N GLN A 667 10.34 -29.97 12.57
CA GLN A 667 10.48 -30.35 13.99
C GLN A 667 10.86 -29.17 14.89
N SER A 668 11.60 -28.17 14.40
CA SER A 668 11.94 -26.98 15.19
C SER A 668 10.75 -26.03 15.29
N GLN A 669 10.13 -25.67 14.16
CA GLN A 669 8.96 -24.80 14.11
C GLN A 669 7.77 -25.38 14.90
N ALA A 670 7.50 -26.69 14.77
CA ALA A 670 6.43 -27.34 15.52
C ALA A 670 6.62 -27.31 17.04
N ARG A 671 7.87 -27.32 17.53
CA ARG A 671 8.17 -27.13 18.97
C ARG A 671 7.88 -25.70 19.41
N VAL A 672 8.33 -24.70 18.64
CA VAL A 672 8.09 -23.27 18.93
C VAL A 672 6.59 -22.98 19.00
N VAL A 673 5.82 -23.40 17.99
CA VAL A 673 4.35 -23.21 17.96
C VAL A 673 3.68 -23.95 19.13
N CYS A 674 4.08 -25.18 19.44
CA CYS A 674 3.56 -25.91 20.61
C CYS A 674 3.85 -25.19 21.94
N GLN A 675 5.00 -24.53 22.06
CA GLN A 675 5.36 -23.76 23.25
C GLN A 675 4.58 -22.43 23.33
N LYS A 676 4.52 -21.66 22.24
CA LYS A 676 3.75 -20.39 22.24
C LYS A 676 2.27 -20.64 22.52
N LEU A 677 1.68 -21.71 21.97
CA LEU A 677 0.32 -22.15 22.36
C LEU A 677 0.22 -22.57 23.84
N GLN A 678 1.27 -23.13 24.45
CA GLN A 678 1.28 -23.46 25.88
C GLN A 678 1.28 -22.21 26.78
N GLU A 679 1.86 -21.11 26.30
CA GLU A 679 1.97 -19.82 26.99
C GLU A 679 0.69 -18.98 26.83
N VAL A 680 0.10 -18.96 25.63
CA VAL A 680 -1.10 -18.17 25.30
C VAL A 680 -2.40 -18.81 25.80
N LEU A 681 -2.52 -20.14 25.74
CA LEU A 681 -3.80 -20.79 26.06
C LEU A 681 -4.08 -20.83 27.58
N PRO A 682 -5.30 -20.48 28.02
CA PRO A 682 -5.65 -20.44 29.43
C PRO A 682 -5.61 -21.83 30.07
N ARG A 683 -5.16 -21.89 31.32
CA ARG A 683 -5.20 -23.12 32.13
C ARG A 683 -6.63 -23.60 32.31
N GLN A 684 -6.83 -24.92 32.20
CA GLN A 684 -8.13 -25.57 32.35
C GLN A 684 -8.21 -26.41 33.64
N GLN A 685 -9.40 -26.90 34.00
CA GLN A 685 -9.56 -27.85 35.12
C GLN A 685 -8.96 -29.24 34.82
N PHE A 686 -8.81 -29.56 33.53
CA PHE A 686 -8.12 -30.73 32.98
C PHE A 686 -6.75 -30.35 32.40
N VAL A 687 -5.94 -31.35 32.04
CA VAL A 687 -4.64 -31.13 31.39
C VAL A 687 -4.90 -30.97 29.90
N THR A 688 -4.57 -29.81 29.33
CA THR A 688 -4.57 -29.64 27.87
C THR A 688 -3.27 -30.20 27.31
N VAL A 689 -3.39 -31.14 26.39
CA VAL A 689 -2.25 -31.71 25.65
C VAL A 689 -2.21 -31.05 24.27
N ILE A 690 -1.08 -30.45 23.94
CA ILE A 690 -0.81 -29.84 22.63
C ILE A 690 0.16 -30.78 21.92
N GLN A 691 -0.12 -31.11 20.66
CA GLN A 691 0.71 -31.99 19.84
C GLN A 691 0.79 -31.45 18.41
N ALA A 692 1.89 -31.74 17.72
CA ALA A 692 2.02 -31.49 16.29
C ALA A 692 2.35 -32.80 15.56
N LYS A 693 1.74 -33.01 14.39
CA LYS A 693 2.03 -34.11 13.47
C LYS A 693 2.56 -33.58 12.14
N ALA A 694 3.45 -34.34 11.51
CA ALA A 694 3.76 -34.24 10.09
C ALA A 694 3.87 -35.67 9.53
N ASP A 695 3.36 -35.90 8.31
CA ASP A 695 3.30 -37.22 7.67
C ASP A 695 2.79 -38.34 8.61
N GLY A 696 1.73 -38.03 9.36
CA GLY A 696 1.06 -38.92 10.31
C GLY A 696 1.81 -39.16 11.63
N ARG A 697 3.07 -38.71 11.76
CA ARG A 697 3.94 -38.91 12.93
C ARG A 697 3.92 -37.70 13.85
N PHE A 698 3.86 -37.93 15.16
CA PHE A 698 4.00 -36.86 16.14
C PHE A 698 5.46 -36.34 16.18
N ILE A 699 5.64 -35.05 15.93
CA ILE A 699 6.96 -34.39 15.86
C ILE A 699 7.25 -33.48 17.06
N ALA A 700 6.22 -32.92 17.71
CA ALA A 700 6.34 -32.09 18.90
C ALA A 700 5.14 -32.27 19.86
N SER A 701 5.31 -31.93 21.14
CA SER A 701 4.23 -31.89 22.11
C SER A 701 4.54 -30.97 23.31
N ALA A 702 3.54 -30.23 23.78
CA ALA A 702 3.54 -29.45 25.01
C ALA A 702 2.32 -29.79 25.89
N ARG A 703 2.32 -29.39 27.17
CA ARG A 703 1.21 -29.69 28.10
C ARG A 703 0.94 -28.55 29.07
N ILE A 704 -0.31 -28.07 29.08
CA ILE A 704 -0.76 -27.05 30.03
C ILE A 704 -1.19 -27.73 31.33
N ARG A 705 -0.63 -27.28 32.46
CA ARG A 705 -0.93 -27.86 33.77
C ARG A 705 -2.34 -27.47 34.23
N ALA A 706 -3.14 -28.48 34.52
CA ALA A 706 -4.51 -28.36 35.03
C ALA A 706 -4.59 -27.67 36.40
N TYR A 707 -5.53 -26.72 36.58
CA TYR A 707 -5.87 -26.15 37.89
C TYR A 707 -6.12 -27.23 38.93
N ARG A 708 -5.46 -27.15 40.09
CA ARG A 708 -5.53 -28.18 41.12
C ARG A 708 -5.91 -27.56 42.46
N LYS A 709 -7.17 -27.72 42.85
CA LYS A 709 -7.60 -27.51 44.24
C LYS A 709 -6.81 -28.45 45.16
N ASP A 710 -6.29 -27.94 46.26
CA ASP A 710 -5.83 -28.81 47.34
C ASP A 710 -7.05 -29.51 47.97
N VAL A 711 -7.08 -30.83 47.83
CA VAL A 711 -8.12 -31.70 48.39
C VAL A 711 -7.70 -32.34 49.70
N LEU A 712 -6.44 -32.14 50.12
CA LEU A 712 -5.88 -32.68 51.35
C LEU A 712 -5.98 -31.70 52.52
N THR A 713 -6.32 -30.44 52.28
CA THR A 713 -6.54 -29.43 53.31
C THR A 713 -8.01 -28.97 53.34
N LYS A 714 -8.62 -28.91 54.53
CA LYS A 714 -9.97 -28.38 54.76
C LYS A 714 -9.93 -27.44 55.96
N ALA A 715 -10.30 -26.17 55.77
CA ALA A 715 -10.27 -25.13 56.80
C ALA A 715 -8.92 -25.08 57.57
N GLY A 716 -7.81 -25.03 56.84
CA GLY A 716 -6.45 -24.96 57.40
C GLY A 716 -5.91 -26.27 58.00
N LYS A 717 -6.71 -27.33 58.12
CA LYS A 717 -6.28 -28.62 58.70
C LYS A 717 -6.16 -29.72 57.64
N THR A 718 -5.14 -30.58 57.78
CA THR A 718 -4.94 -31.73 56.89
C THR A 718 -6.02 -32.79 57.11
N VAL A 719 -6.71 -33.19 56.05
CA VAL A 719 -7.82 -34.15 56.09
C VAL A 719 -7.30 -35.56 56.40
N GLY A 720 -7.79 -36.13 57.50
CA GLY A 720 -7.56 -37.53 57.90
C GLY A 720 -6.41 -37.77 58.89
N GLY A 721 -5.65 -36.73 59.30
CA GLY A 721 -4.50 -36.94 60.18
C GLY A 721 -3.47 -37.89 59.53
N GLY A 722 -3.00 -38.89 60.29
CA GLY A 722 -2.09 -39.92 59.78
C GLY A 722 -2.70 -40.89 58.75
N ASP A 723 -4.03 -40.94 58.60
CA ASP A 723 -4.71 -41.91 57.73
C ASP A 723 -4.46 -41.62 56.23
N ILE A 724 -3.66 -42.49 55.63
CA ILE A 724 -3.30 -42.47 54.21
C ILE A 724 -4.50 -42.84 53.31
N SER A 725 -5.45 -43.66 53.80
CA SER A 725 -6.58 -44.16 53.00
C SER A 725 -7.52 -43.03 52.58
N ARG A 726 -7.87 -42.13 53.51
CA ARG A 726 -8.72 -40.97 53.26
C ARG A 726 -8.09 -39.99 52.28
N LYS A 727 -6.77 -39.77 52.38
CA LYS A 727 -5.99 -38.97 51.43
C LYS A 727 -5.99 -39.59 50.02
N LYS A 728 -5.75 -40.90 49.90
CA LYS A 728 -5.82 -41.64 48.63
C LYS A 728 -7.20 -41.54 47.97
N LYS A 729 -8.29 -41.69 48.73
CA LYS A 729 -9.68 -41.62 48.22
C LYS A 729 -10.00 -40.24 47.60
N LEU A 730 -9.54 -39.15 48.23
CA LEU A 730 -9.73 -37.78 47.74
C LEU A 730 -8.92 -37.52 46.46
N LEU A 731 -7.66 -37.97 46.42
CA LEU A 731 -6.81 -37.87 45.22
C LEU A 731 -7.36 -38.69 44.05
N GLN A 732 -7.88 -39.89 44.29
CA GLN A 732 -8.53 -40.70 43.25
C GLN A 732 -9.80 -40.02 42.71
N LYS A 733 -10.65 -39.43 43.58
CA LYS A 733 -11.82 -38.66 43.15
C LYS A 733 -11.44 -37.47 42.27
N GLN A 734 -10.40 -36.71 42.66
CA GLN A 734 -9.86 -35.62 41.84
C GLN A 734 -9.32 -36.13 40.49
N LYS A 735 -8.53 -37.21 40.48
CA LYS A 735 -7.97 -37.80 39.24
C LYS A 735 -9.06 -38.27 38.27
N LYS A 736 -10.11 -38.96 38.77
CA LYS A 736 -11.24 -39.41 37.94
C LYS A 736 -12.07 -38.23 37.41
N GLY A 737 -12.30 -37.21 38.22
CA GLY A 737 -12.98 -35.97 37.81
C GLY A 737 -12.25 -35.27 36.66
N LYS A 738 -10.93 -35.05 36.80
CA LYS A 738 -10.11 -34.45 35.75
C LYS A 738 -10.06 -35.26 34.46
N LYS A 739 -9.95 -36.59 34.54
CA LYS A 739 -9.98 -37.46 33.34
C LYS A 739 -11.32 -37.34 32.59
N ARG A 740 -12.45 -37.29 33.32
CA ARG A 740 -13.78 -37.08 32.71
C ARG A 740 -13.90 -35.69 32.06
N GLN A 741 -13.39 -34.65 32.74
CA GLN A 741 -13.37 -33.29 32.18
C GLN A 741 -12.48 -33.18 30.94
N GLN A 742 -11.38 -33.93 30.85
CA GLN A 742 -10.51 -33.93 29.68
C GLN A 742 -11.18 -34.53 28.43
N SER A 743 -12.03 -35.56 28.60
CA SER A 743 -12.73 -36.21 27.49
C SER A 743 -13.96 -35.45 26.97
N THR A 744 -14.48 -34.47 27.73
CA THR A 744 -15.67 -33.69 27.36
C THR A 744 -15.40 -32.19 27.24
N GLY A 745 -14.25 -31.71 27.69
CA GLY A 745 -13.89 -30.31 27.72
C GLY A 745 -13.24 -29.89 26.41
N LYS A 746 -14.00 -29.18 25.56
CA LYS A 746 -13.41 -28.40 24.47
C LYS A 746 -12.51 -27.31 25.05
N VAL A 747 -11.38 -27.08 24.39
CA VAL A 747 -10.59 -25.86 24.57
C VAL A 747 -11.26 -24.78 23.73
N GLN A 748 -11.17 -23.51 24.13
CA GLN A 748 -11.52 -22.38 23.27
C GLN A 748 -10.21 -21.70 22.82
N LEU A 749 -10.16 -21.27 21.56
CA LEU A 749 -9.04 -20.53 20.98
C LEU A 749 -9.40 -19.05 20.95
N SER A 750 -8.41 -18.21 21.23
CA SER A 750 -8.49 -16.75 21.07
C SER A 750 -7.68 -16.33 19.85
N GLN A 751 -7.91 -15.10 19.35
CA GLN A 751 -7.09 -14.53 18.27
C GLN A 751 -5.58 -14.58 18.57
N ALA A 752 -5.19 -14.37 19.83
CA ALA A 752 -3.79 -14.48 20.26
C ALA A 752 -3.19 -15.88 20.01
N ALA A 753 -3.99 -16.95 20.11
CA ALA A 753 -3.54 -18.30 19.82
C ALA A 753 -3.29 -18.51 18.31
N PHE A 754 -4.07 -17.86 17.44
CA PHE A 754 -3.83 -17.86 16.00
C PHE A 754 -2.58 -17.05 15.63
N ASN A 755 -2.42 -15.84 16.19
CA ASN A 755 -1.23 -15.03 15.98
C ASN A 755 0.07 -15.77 16.38
N SER A 756 0.00 -16.67 17.37
CA SER A 756 1.14 -17.51 17.80
C SER A 756 1.63 -18.55 16.76
N VAL A 757 0.87 -18.78 15.69
CA VAL A 757 1.25 -19.65 14.54
C VAL A 757 1.89 -18.85 13.40
N ILE A 758 1.60 -17.54 13.33
CA ILE A 758 2.32 -16.62 12.43
C ILE A 758 3.74 -16.45 12.97
N SER A 759 3.87 -16.19 14.29
CA SER A 759 5.16 -16.05 14.94
C SER A 759 5.88 -17.39 15.15
N ARG A 760 6.79 -17.74 14.25
CA ARG A 760 7.60 -18.98 14.24
C ARG A 760 9.09 -18.76 14.53
N SER A 761 9.58 -17.51 14.58
CA SER A 761 10.92 -17.18 15.15
C SER A 761 10.98 -17.23 16.67
#